data_AF-A0AAW5WL55-F1
#
_entry.id   AF-A0AAW5WL55-F1
#
_cell.length_a   1.000
_cell.length_b   1.000
_cell.length_c   1.000
_cell.angle_alpha   90.00
_cell.angle_beta   90.00
_cell.angle_gamma   90.00
#
_symmetry.space_group_name_H-M   'P 1'
#
loop_
_entity.id
_entity.type
_entity.pdbx_description
1 polymer ?
#
loop_
_entity_poly.entity_id
_entity_poly.type
_entity_poly.pdbx_seq_one_letter_code
_entity_poly.pdbx_strand_id
1 'polypeptide(L)'
;MKILQLTIELKSDMCCGTGTGDGVQFDTVSAYNDYGLPYIPAKRLKGLLREQAEFLIAFDPENKNFVEILFGKGEQAGALIVNNAEIKNVRNLKEDLDKLFKSQPSLYNPSAVAEYYTVARHATQMKNGVAKPKSLRTIGAVPSGTIFEATLYLDDSSSSEKVEFLRKCAKLLRHIGLNRTRGYGEAVCTLEEQENGLKEYTNDSHGGRQTSTIFRYNISLETDLVSEKDYIMGTALQGWFAGRIEQENIQELLTKVKFSNAYPCIDDKFFSPMPLSYINVKNEEEIYSQADGYRRCEGKQYTKKTGFAYFGYEKSKEGTNILSYDSYEMQKSISYHVTTKGDNDLFTLPLLKAGQSFAGFIEGDQSILNKLKEILSKYKGEIRLGGSANIQFGKCVLTIVPNRNVEGDLNSNTSKDASPSGEEKHVYIVNLLSDTILCDDYGLNSVSLDVLKRSVEKLFNIDKGAESNKSKEPIIGDIYTGTTTTGGYNGKWKMPRRRFSAFSMGTQIYVESKIEPKCSEGFMGLLQAEGYGQYRIQKLNPELSNTGFKKSENQEKNVEGEVGFELTLAGKDLKEQIDFHHLLKELEKSAYEIIETQSSLLKKTSSSSLMRLNAVYQNLNREGGEATLEVLGSVFKNSNDKNNNEQKICETILKRFKEFKIDDIVDTDKKVRASLHYLQYILTAIKFWYKNNKGREN
;
A
#
# COMPACT_ATOMS: atom_id res chain seq x y z
N MET A 1 12.88 -14.77 16.29
CA MET A 1 13.31 -13.36 16.41
C MET A 1 12.72 -12.82 17.69
N LYS A 2 13.49 -12.02 18.44
CA LYS A 2 12.96 -11.21 19.54
C LYS A 2 12.16 -10.05 18.95
N ILE A 3 10.96 -9.84 19.49
CA ILE A 3 10.07 -8.75 19.09
C ILE A 3 10.10 -7.72 20.20
N LEU A 4 10.48 -6.48 19.87
CA LEU A 4 10.50 -5.37 20.79
C LEU A 4 9.49 -4.31 20.34
N GLN A 5 8.78 -3.71 21.29
CA GLN A 5 7.82 -2.63 21.05
C GLN A 5 8.42 -1.32 21.55
N LEU A 6 8.62 -0.38 20.63
CA LEU A 6 9.05 0.99 20.93
C LEU A 6 7.83 1.90 20.95
N THR A 7 7.54 2.49 22.11
CA THR A 7 6.47 3.49 22.28
C THR A 7 7.09 4.88 22.34
N ILE A 8 6.52 5.83 21.62
CA ILE A 8 6.98 7.22 21.49
C ILE A 8 5.79 8.13 21.80
N GLU A 9 5.82 8.82 22.92
CA GLU A 9 4.81 9.82 23.30
C GLU A 9 5.36 11.22 23.05
N LEU A 10 4.66 12.01 22.23
CA LEU A 10 5.01 13.40 21.98
C LEU A 10 4.65 14.29 23.18
N LYS A 11 5.59 15.12 23.61
CA LYS A 11 5.41 16.17 24.64
C LYS A 11 5.34 17.57 24.05
N SER A 12 5.74 17.73 22.79
CA SER A 12 5.51 18.93 21.98
C SER A 12 5.16 18.54 20.54
N ASP A 13 4.64 19.49 19.77
CA ASP A 13 4.29 19.27 18.38
C ASP A 13 5.49 18.84 17.56
N MET A 14 5.30 17.86 16.68
CA MET A 14 6.38 17.20 15.95
C MET A 14 6.13 17.27 14.46
N CYS A 15 7.09 17.83 13.71
CA CYS A 15 7.06 17.76 12.25
C CYS A 15 8.02 16.69 11.75
N CYS A 16 7.48 15.53 11.36
CA CYS A 16 8.24 14.48 10.68
C CYS A 16 8.28 14.79 9.17
N GLY A 17 8.90 15.92 8.80
CA GLY A 17 8.75 16.52 7.48
C GLY A 17 9.07 15.59 6.31
N THR A 18 8.21 15.50 5.30
CA THR A 18 8.41 14.66 4.08
C THR A 18 9.44 15.24 3.11
N GLY A 19 9.87 16.48 3.30
CA GLY A 19 10.71 17.23 2.37
C GLY A 19 9.93 18.06 1.36
N THR A 20 8.59 17.95 1.38
CA THR A 20 7.68 18.74 0.55
C THR A 20 6.56 19.35 1.40
N GLY A 21 5.95 20.41 0.89
CA GLY A 21 4.68 20.93 1.39
C GLY A 21 3.49 20.18 0.79
N ASP A 22 2.27 20.53 1.21
CA ASP A 22 1.02 20.07 0.58
C ASP A 22 0.66 20.87 -0.69
N GLY A 23 1.43 21.93 -1.00
CA GLY A 23 1.20 22.81 -2.14
C GLY A 23 0.04 23.80 -1.95
N VAL A 24 -0.63 23.79 -0.79
CA VAL A 24 -1.81 24.61 -0.51
C VAL A 24 -1.64 25.40 0.77
N GLN A 25 -1.55 24.75 1.93
CA GLN A 25 -1.56 25.41 3.24
C GLN A 25 -0.19 25.42 3.93
N PHE A 26 0.62 24.39 3.69
CA PHE A 26 1.84 24.10 4.43
C PHE A 26 3.05 24.02 3.50
N ASP A 27 4.09 24.79 3.82
CA ASP A 27 5.39 24.69 3.16
C ASP A 27 6.11 23.37 3.50
N THR A 28 5.78 22.76 4.64
CA THR A 28 6.33 21.48 5.08
C THR A 28 5.30 20.75 5.92
N VAL A 29 5.10 19.47 5.63
CA VAL A 29 4.09 18.63 6.29
C VAL A 29 4.73 17.37 6.84
N SER A 30 4.21 16.89 7.98
CA SER A 30 4.55 15.58 8.53
C SER A 30 4.21 14.43 7.56
N ALA A 31 4.76 13.25 7.82
CA ALA A 31 4.43 12.06 7.04
C ALA A 31 3.08 11.47 7.49
N TYR A 32 2.18 11.24 6.52
CA TYR A 32 0.86 10.61 6.70
C TYR A 32 0.75 9.38 5.78
N ASN A 33 0.08 8.33 6.25
CA ASN A 33 -0.18 7.14 5.43
C ASN A 33 -1.41 7.34 4.53
N ASP A 34 -1.78 6.31 3.75
CA ASP A 34 -2.90 6.38 2.80
C ASP A 34 -4.27 6.62 3.46
N TYR A 35 -4.39 6.45 4.79
CA TYR A 35 -5.58 6.77 5.57
C TYR A 35 -5.58 8.18 6.15
N GLY A 36 -4.50 8.96 5.95
CA GLY A 36 -4.31 10.27 6.57
C GLY A 36 -3.82 10.18 8.02
N LEU A 37 -3.40 9.02 8.50
CA LEU A 37 -2.86 8.88 9.87
C LEU A 37 -1.37 9.20 9.87
N PRO A 38 -0.88 10.00 10.84
CA PRO A 38 0.54 10.34 10.91
C PRO A 38 1.38 9.11 11.22
N TYR A 39 2.62 9.07 10.73
CA TYR A 39 3.58 8.04 11.10
C TYR A 39 5.03 8.57 11.09
N ILE A 40 5.92 7.87 11.79
CA ILE A 40 7.36 8.14 11.74
C ILE A 40 8.03 7.07 10.87
N PRO A 41 8.63 7.43 9.72
CA PRO A 41 9.30 6.48 8.85
C PRO A 41 10.41 5.70 9.58
N ALA A 42 10.43 4.38 9.40
CA ALA A 42 11.40 3.45 9.97
C ALA A 42 12.85 3.90 9.79
N LYS A 43 13.17 4.44 8.60
CA LYS A 43 14.52 4.92 8.26
C LYS A 43 14.96 6.06 9.17
N ARG A 44 14.06 7.00 9.47
CA ARG A 44 14.33 8.12 10.37
C ARG A 44 14.45 7.65 11.80
N LEU A 45 13.54 6.76 12.22
CA LEU A 45 13.57 6.18 13.56
C LEU A 45 14.86 5.39 13.82
N LYS A 46 15.26 4.53 12.88
CA LYS A 46 16.53 3.80 12.94
C LYS A 46 17.74 4.73 12.97
N GLY A 47 17.70 5.83 12.22
CA GLY A 47 18.74 6.88 12.26
C GLY A 47 18.83 7.58 13.61
N LEU A 48 17.69 7.94 14.20
CA LEU A 48 17.63 8.55 15.53
C LEU A 48 18.14 7.61 16.63
N LEU A 49 17.76 6.34 16.59
CA LEU A 49 18.27 5.32 17.51
C LEU A 49 19.77 5.11 17.33
N ARG A 50 20.28 5.15 16.09
CA ARG A 50 21.72 5.09 15.80
C ARG A 50 22.46 6.29 16.37
N GLU A 51 21.92 7.50 16.24
CA GLU A 51 22.50 8.73 16.83
C GLU A 51 22.64 8.57 18.35
N GLN A 52 21.62 8.03 19.04
CA GLN A 52 21.70 7.76 20.48
C GLN A 52 22.69 6.65 20.81
N ALA A 53 22.80 5.62 19.98
CA ALA A 53 23.76 4.55 20.15
C ALA A 53 25.21 5.07 20.01
N GLU A 54 25.47 5.92 19.01
CA GLU A 54 26.76 6.57 18.79
C GLU A 54 27.13 7.51 19.97
N PHE A 55 26.14 8.21 20.53
CA PHE A 55 26.32 9.00 21.75
C PHE A 55 26.67 8.13 22.97
N LEU A 56 25.96 7.01 23.19
CA LEU A 56 26.22 6.10 24.31
C LEU A 56 27.63 5.53 24.30
N ILE A 57 28.09 5.05 23.14
CA ILE A 57 29.42 4.42 23.05
C ILE A 57 30.57 5.43 23.24
N ALA A 58 30.32 6.73 23.12
CA ALA A 58 31.31 7.76 23.44
C ALA A 58 31.63 7.79 24.94
N PHE A 59 30.68 7.37 25.79
CA PHE A 59 30.83 7.27 27.24
C PHE A 59 31.10 5.84 27.73
N ASP A 60 30.76 4.83 26.91
CA ASP A 60 30.99 3.42 27.19
C ASP A 60 31.58 2.69 25.96
N PRO A 61 32.91 2.76 25.76
CA PRO A 61 33.58 2.24 24.56
C PRO A 61 33.53 0.72 24.40
N GLU A 62 33.23 -0.04 25.46
CA GLU A 62 33.15 -1.50 25.42
C GLU A 62 32.05 -1.99 24.46
N ASN A 63 31.01 -1.15 24.27
CA ASN A 63 29.87 -1.42 23.40
C ASN A 63 30.05 -0.94 21.95
N LYS A 64 31.25 -0.50 21.54
CA LYS A 64 31.49 0.10 20.21
C LYS A 64 31.08 -0.79 19.04
N ASN A 65 31.24 -2.11 19.16
CA ASN A 65 30.83 -3.06 18.12
C ASN A 65 29.30 -3.16 17.97
N PHE A 66 28.51 -2.80 18.99
CA PHE A 66 27.05 -2.91 18.93
C PHE A 66 26.43 -1.97 17.92
N VAL A 67 26.99 -0.78 17.70
CA VAL A 67 26.48 0.16 16.69
C VAL A 67 26.54 -0.46 15.30
N GLU A 68 27.69 -1.01 14.93
CA GLU A 68 27.87 -1.63 13.61
C GLU A 68 27.05 -2.92 13.48
N ILE A 69 26.99 -3.76 14.53
CA ILE A 69 26.21 -5.00 14.53
C ILE A 69 24.70 -4.70 14.38
N LEU A 70 24.16 -3.75 15.15
CA LEU A 70 22.72 -3.48 15.19
C LEU A 70 22.27 -2.63 13.99
N PHE A 71 22.99 -1.55 13.69
CA PHE A 71 22.55 -0.57 12.69
C PHE A 71 23.21 -0.76 11.32
N GLY A 72 24.32 -1.48 11.25
CA GLY A 72 25.06 -1.74 10.01
C GLY A 72 26.08 -0.64 9.68
N LYS A 73 26.90 -0.90 8.66
CA LYS A 73 27.97 -0.02 8.17
C LYS A 73 27.98 0.02 6.64
N GLY A 74 27.79 1.20 6.06
CA GLY A 74 27.76 1.37 4.61
C GLY A 74 26.72 0.45 3.97
N GLU A 75 27.18 -0.48 3.13
CA GLU A 75 26.35 -1.49 2.44
C GLU A 75 26.06 -2.76 3.26
N GLN A 76 26.57 -2.87 4.50
CA GLN A 76 26.24 -3.98 5.39
C GLN A 76 25.02 -3.62 6.22
N ALA A 77 23.93 -4.37 6.04
CA ALA A 77 22.75 -4.22 6.87
C ALA A 77 23.03 -4.73 8.29
N GLY A 78 22.62 -3.97 9.30
CA GLY A 78 22.66 -4.41 10.69
C GLY A 78 21.55 -5.39 11.05
N ALA A 79 21.72 -6.07 12.17
CA ALA A 79 20.81 -7.08 12.72
C ALA A 79 19.48 -6.51 13.21
N LEU A 80 19.39 -5.20 13.49
CA LEU A 80 18.16 -4.56 13.92
C LEU A 80 17.28 -4.22 12.72
N ILE A 81 16.05 -4.72 12.76
CA ILE A 81 14.98 -4.34 11.83
C ILE A 81 14.01 -3.43 12.59
N VAL A 82 13.65 -2.30 11.98
CA VAL A 82 12.79 -1.28 12.61
C VAL A 82 11.61 -1.02 11.69
N ASN A 83 10.38 -1.15 12.17
CA ASN A 83 9.19 -0.74 11.42
C ASN A 83 8.92 0.77 11.52
N ASN A 84 8.01 1.25 10.67
CA ASN A 84 7.42 2.57 10.86
C ASN A 84 6.78 2.65 12.25
N ALA A 85 6.90 3.79 12.91
CA ALA A 85 6.10 4.06 14.10
C ALA A 85 4.73 4.57 13.62
N GLU A 86 3.69 3.76 13.77
CA GLU A 86 2.32 4.15 13.47
C GLU A 86 1.65 4.65 14.75
N ILE A 87 0.56 5.42 14.64
CA ILE A 87 -0.20 5.81 15.83
C ILE A 87 -0.70 4.58 16.60
N LYS A 88 -0.85 4.73 17.91
CA LYS A 88 -1.42 3.68 18.77
C LYS A 88 -2.80 3.22 18.23
N ASN A 89 -3.03 1.91 18.26
CA ASN A 89 -4.27 1.26 17.78
C ASN A 89 -4.59 1.43 16.28
N VAL A 90 -3.58 1.71 15.45
CA VAL A 90 -3.74 1.90 13.99
C VAL A 90 -4.53 0.80 13.27
N ARG A 91 -4.40 -0.48 13.66
CA ARG A 91 -5.11 -1.60 13.01
C ARG A 91 -6.63 -1.43 13.12
N ASN A 92 -7.11 -1.20 14.33
CA ASN A 92 -8.53 -0.99 14.61
C ASN A 92 -9.05 0.29 13.92
N LEU A 93 -8.22 1.34 13.90
CA LEU A 93 -8.58 2.59 13.23
C LEU A 93 -8.70 2.43 11.71
N LYS A 94 -7.84 1.63 11.06
CA LYS A 94 -7.93 1.38 9.61
C LYS A 94 -9.27 0.72 9.25
N GLU A 95 -9.69 -0.31 9.99
CA GLU A 95 -10.99 -0.97 9.77
C GLU A 95 -12.18 -0.02 9.97
N ASP A 96 -12.12 0.85 10.98
CA ASP A 96 -13.15 1.85 11.25
C ASP A 96 -13.19 2.95 10.18
N LEU A 97 -12.03 3.41 9.72
CA LEU A 97 -11.91 4.39 8.63
C LEU A 97 -12.40 3.81 7.30
N ASP A 98 -12.15 2.54 7.00
CA ASP A 98 -12.69 1.89 5.79
C ASP A 98 -14.22 1.92 5.78
N LYS A 99 -14.86 1.74 6.94
CA LYS A 99 -16.33 1.86 7.07
C LYS A 99 -16.79 3.30 6.86
N LEU A 100 -16.12 4.26 7.50
CA LEU A 100 -16.46 5.70 7.41
C LEU A 100 -16.26 6.27 6.01
N PHE A 101 -15.15 5.94 5.35
CA PHE A 101 -14.86 6.38 3.99
C PHE A 101 -15.90 5.87 2.99
N LYS A 102 -16.45 4.67 3.21
CA LYS A 102 -17.55 4.14 2.40
C LYS A 102 -18.89 4.79 2.72
N SER A 103 -19.13 5.17 3.98
CA SER A 103 -20.44 5.69 4.40
C SER A 103 -20.70 7.12 3.93
N GLN A 104 -19.69 8.00 4.00
CA GLN A 104 -19.83 9.40 3.56
C GLN A 104 -18.48 9.94 3.03
N PRO A 105 -18.06 9.54 1.82
CA PRO A 105 -16.74 9.86 1.27
C PRO A 105 -16.40 11.36 1.19
N SER A 106 -17.42 12.21 1.04
CA SER A 106 -17.26 13.67 0.98
C SER A 106 -16.84 14.26 2.32
N LEU A 107 -17.26 13.65 3.43
CA LEU A 107 -16.95 14.08 4.80
C LEU A 107 -15.73 13.33 5.35
N TYR A 108 -15.72 12.01 5.20
CA TYR A 108 -14.64 11.15 5.68
C TYR A 108 -13.75 10.73 4.52
N ASN A 109 -12.54 11.24 4.52
CA ASN A 109 -11.51 10.88 3.55
C ASN A 109 -10.12 11.07 4.19
N PRO A 110 -9.05 10.53 3.58
CA PRO A 110 -7.70 10.67 4.12
C PRO A 110 -7.25 12.11 4.39
N SER A 111 -7.74 13.09 3.61
CA SER A 111 -7.38 14.50 3.82
C SER A 111 -8.01 15.05 5.10
N ALA A 112 -9.28 14.72 5.36
CA ALA A 112 -9.97 15.10 6.60
C ALA A 112 -9.30 14.49 7.85
N VAL A 113 -8.86 13.23 7.75
CA VAL A 113 -8.12 12.56 8.83
C VAL A 113 -6.76 13.21 9.06
N ALA A 114 -5.99 13.48 7.98
CA ALA A 114 -4.69 14.12 8.07
C ALA A 114 -4.79 15.51 8.70
N GLU A 115 -5.79 16.28 8.31
CA GLU A 115 -6.02 17.61 8.85
C GLU A 115 -6.30 17.60 10.35
N TYR A 116 -7.11 16.66 10.85
CA TYR A 116 -7.31 16.48 12.29
C TYR A 116 -5.99 16.22 13.03
N TYR A 117 -5.12 15.40 12.44
CA TYR A 117 -3.78 15.12 12.98
C TYR A 117 -2.73 16.19 12.59
N THR A 118 -3.15 17.38 12.17
CA THR A 118 -2.24 18.47 11.76
C THR A 118 -2.54 19.76 12.52
N VAL A 119 -1.53 20.30 13.19
CA VAL A 119 -1.54 21.64 13.77
C VAL A 119 -0.66 22.56 12.94
N ALA A 120 -1.19 23.71 12.56
CA ALA A 120 -0.44 24.73 11.85
C ALA A 120 0.50 25.48 12.78
N ARG A 121 1.79 25.51 12.42
CA ARG A 121 2.79 26.33 13.10
C ARG A 121 3.44 27.29 12.14
N HIS A 122 3.54 28.55 12.53
CA HIS A 122 4.12 29.60 11.71
C HIS A 122 5.51 29.98 12.22
N ALA A 123 6.46 30.11 11.32
CA ALA A 123 7.80 30.59 11.60
C ALA A 123 8.16 31.71 10.62
N THR A 124 8.86 32.74 11.08
CA THR A 124 9.39 33.80 10.21
C THR A 124 10.83 34.13 10.58
N GLN A 125 11.65 34.45 9.58
CA GLN A 125 13.02 34.86 9.83
C GLN A 125 13.05 36.30 10.34
N MET A 126 13.77 36.53 11.44
CA MET A 126 13.98 37.86 12.01
C MET A 126 15.36 38.40 11.60
N LYS A 127 15.43 39.68 11.23
CA LYS A 127 16.68 40.41 11.02
C LYS A 127 16.56 41.77 11.73
N ASN A 128 17.47 42.05 12.67
CA ASN A 128 17.48 43.28 13.47
C ASN A 128 16.15 43.55 14.20
N GLY A 129 15.50 42.51 14.74
CA GLY A 129 14.21 42.64 15.42
C GLY A 129 13.00 42.84 14.49
N VAL A 130 13.20 42.85 13.17
CA VAL A 130 12.11 43.00 12.18
C VAL A 130 11.98 41.71 11.35
N ALA A 131 10.75 41.31 11.04
CA ALA A 131 10.49 40.17 10.17
C ALA A 131 11.01 40.44 8.75
N LYS A 132 11.74 39.48 8.18
CA LYS A 132 12.24 39.59 6.81
C LYS A 132 11.06 39.45 5.83
N PRO A 133 10.99 40.28 4.77
CA PRO A 133 9.96 40.10 3.74
C PRO A 133 10.02 38.70 3.11
N LYS A 134 8.84 38.10 2.87
CA LYS A 134 8.68 36.78 2.23
C LYS A 134 9.38 35.61 2.95
N SER A 135 9.55 35.69 4.28
CA SER A 135 10.14 34.60 5.08
C SER A 135 9.15 33.82 5.95
N LEU A 136 7.85 34.14 5.88
CA LEU A 136 6.84 33.37 6.60
C LEU A 136 6.80 31.95 6.01
N ARG A 137 6.93 30.97 6.89
CA ARG A 137 6.79 29.55 6.57
C ARG A 137 5.74 28.93 7.48
N THR A 138 4.89 28.10 6.92
CA THR A 138 3.88 27.36 7.66
C THR A 138 4.23 25.87 7.65
N ILE A 139 4.26 25.26 8.84
CA ILE A 139 4.62 23.87 9.07
C ILE A 139 3.39 23.14 9.60
N GLY A 140 2.99 22.07 8.94
CA GLY A 140 2.01 21.12 9.44
C GLY A 140 2.70 20.13 10.37
N ALA A 141 2.44 20.24 11.68
CA ALA A 141 3.02 19.40 12.71
C ALA A 141 1.97 18.47 13.34
N VAL A 142 2.39 17.28 13.76
CA VAL A 142 1.55 16.39 14.55
C VAL A 142 1.44 16.95 15.98
N PRO A 143 0.24 17.02 16.58
CA PRO A 143 0.06 17.59 17.91
C PRO A 143 0.79 16.81 19.01
N SER A 144 1.20 17.55 20.04
CA SER A 144 1.59 16.98 21.34
C SER A 144 0.53 16.02 21.91
N GLY A 145 0.96 15.03 22.67
CA GLY A 145 0.11 13.97 23.23
C GLY A 145 -0.12 12.80 22.28
N THR A 146 0.24 12.90 20.99
CA THR A 146 0.15 11.77 20.05
C THR A 146 1.15 10.67 20.44
N ILE A 147 0.67 9.43 20.49
CA ILE A 147 1.48 8.24 20.82
C ILE A 147 1.69 7.41 19.56
N PHE A 148 2.94 7.13 19.25
CA PHE A 148 3.36 6.22 18.19
C PHE A 148 3.94 4.93 18.76
N GLU A 149 3.79 3.85 18.00
CA GLU A 149 4.23 2.51 18.32
C GLU A 149 4.96 1.92 17.12
N ALA A 150 6.18 1.44 17.32
CA ALA A 150 6.99 0.77 16.32
C ALA A 150 7.40 -0.62 16.81
N THR A 151 7.23 -1.63 15.96
CA THR A 151 7.76 -2.96 16.20
C THR A 151 9.19 -3.09 15.67
N LEU A 152 10.10 -3.56 16.51
CA LEU A 152 11.50 -3.80 16.19
C LEU A 152 11.75 -5.31 16.26
N TYR A 153 12.49 -5.84 15.29
CA TYR A 153 12.91 -7.24 15.31
C TYR A 153 14.42 -7.33 15.47
N LEU A 154 14.83 -8.27 16.31
CA LEU A 154 16.21 -8.60 16.55
C LEU A 154 16.39 -10.12 16.44
N ASP A 155 17.50 -10.56 15.85
CA ASP A 155 17.78 -11.99 15.68
C ASP A 155 17.85 -12.70 17.05
N ASP A 156 17.36 -13.95 17.13
CA ASP A 156 17.30 -14.74 18.37
C ASP A 156 18.71 -15.00 18.96
N SER A 157 19.74 -15.00 18.11
CA SER A 157 21.15 -15.09 18.52
C SER A 157 21.66 -13.85 19.29
N SER A 158 20.83 -12.80 19.41
CA SER A 158 21.23 -11.56 20.06
C SER A 158 21.16 -11.64 21.59
N SER A 159 22.31 -11.40 22.23
CA SER A 159 22.47 -11.33 23.68
C SER A 159 21.50 -10.32 24.34
N SER A 160 21.09 -10.60 25.58
CA SER A 160 20.30 -9.70 26.44
C SER A 160 20.92 -8.30 26.55
N GLU A 161 22.26 -8.22 26.52
CA GLU A 161 23.03 -6.97 26.50
C GLU A 161 22.65 -6.05 25.33
N LYS A 162 22.41 -6.61 24.13
CA LYS A 162 22.03 -5.80 22.95
C LYS A 162 20.63 -5.22 23.10
N VAL A 163 19.72 -5.98 23.70
CA VAL A 163 18.35 -5.52 24.00
C VAL A 163 18.40 -4.39 25.03
N GLU A 164 19.21 -4.53 26.08
CA GLU A 164 19.35 -3.49 27.10
C GLU A 164 20.05 -2.24 26.55
N PHE A 165 21.04 -2.42 25.66
CA PHE A 165 21.65 -1.31 24.94
C PHE A 165 20.62 -0.53 24.10
N LEU A 166 19.74 -1.23 23.37
CA LEU A 166 18.65 -0.59 22.64
C LEU A 166 17.63 0.10 23.56
N ARG A 167 17.35 -0.47 24.73
CA ARG A 167 16.48 0.15 25.75
C ARG A 167 17.07 1.47 26.24
N LYS A 168 18.39 1.53 26.48
CA LYS A 168 19.11 2.78 26.79
C LYS A 168 19.05 3.78 25.64
N CYS A 169 19.24 3.33 24.39
CA CYS A 169 19.13 4.19 23.20
C CYS A 169 17.72 4.82 23.10
N ALA A 170 16.67 4.01 23.24
CA ALA A 170 15.29 4.50 23.25
C ALA A 170 15.08 5.51 24.39
N LYS A 171 15.55 5.20 25.61
CA LYS A 171 15.43 6.11 26.76
C LYS A 171 16.16 7.43 26.55
N LEU A 172 17.22 7.51 25.74
CA LEU A 172 17.91 8.76 25.43
C LEU A 172 17.26 9.58 24.32
N LEU A 173 16.43 8.94 23.48
CA LEU A 173 15.74 9.64 22.41
C LEU A 173 14.68 10.59 22.98
N ARG A 174 15.05 11.88 23.05
CA ARG A 174 14.22 12.96 23.63
C ARG A 174 13.64 13.93 22.62
N HIS A 175 14.19 14.00 21.41
CA HIS A 175 13.73 14.91 20.36
C HIS A 175 13.70 14.25 18.99
N ILE A 176 12.59 14.42 18.27
CA ILE A 176 12.29 13.78 16.98
C ILE A 176 11.83 14.85 15.97
N GLY A 177 12.07 14.62 14.67
CA GLY A 177 11.55 15.48 13.61
C GLY A 177 12.40 16.73 13.33
N LEU A 178 11.81 17.70 12.64
CA LEU A 178 12.44 18.97 12.30
C LEU A 178 12.43 19.94 13.48
N ASN A 179 13.32 20.94 13.46
CA ASN A 179 13.35 22.02 14.45
C ASN A 179 13.50 21.55 15.91
N ARG A 180 14.19 20.42 16.14
CA ARG A 180 14.47 19.85 17.49
C ARG A 180 15.02 20.88 18.48
N THR A 181 15.88 21.79 18.03
CA THR A 181 16.49 22.86 18.85
C THR A 181 15.62 24.12 18.99
N ARG A 182 14.43 24.14 18.39
CA ARG A 182 13.49 25.28 18.40
C ARG A 182 12.16 24.90 19.05
N GLY A 183 12.17 23.91 19.95
CA GLY A 183 11.02 23.52 20.76
C GLY A 183 10.04 22.54 20.10
N TYR A 184 10.45 21.86 19.03
CA TYR A 184 9.62 20.85 18.36
C TYR A 184 10.06 19.43 18.71
N GLY A 185 9.08 18.53 18.75
CA GLY A 185 9.26 17.09 18.76
C GLY A 185 9.95 16.52 19.98
N GLU A 186 9.88 17.21 21.11
CA GLU A 186 10.13 16.60 22.43
C GLU A 186 9.27 15.34 22.60
N ALA A 187 9.90 14.24 23.01
CA ALA A 187 9.25 12.94 23.14
C ALA A 187 9.81 12.13 24.31
N VAL A 188 8.97 11.25 24.85
CA VAL A 188 9.36 10.20 25.80
C VAL A 188 9.24 8.87 25.09
N CYS A 189 10.34 8.11 25.08
CA CYS A 189 10.38 6.80 24.42
C CYS A 189 10.65 5.68 25.42
N THR A 190 9.95 4.56 25.26
CA THR A 190 10.13 3.32 26.02
C THR A 190 10.26 2.13 25.08
N LEU A 191 11.06 1.13 25.46
CA LEU A 191 11.26 -0.09 24.69
C LEU A 191 11.00 -1.30 25.57
N GLU A 192 10.07 -2.14 25.16
CA GLU A 192 9.65 -3.34 25.90
C GLU A 192 9.78 -4.58 25.00
N GLU A 193 10.15 -5.72 25.60
CA GLU A 193 10.15 -6.99 24.89
C GLU A 193 8.74 -7.57 24.93
N GLN A 194 8.21 -7.95 23.77
CA GLN A 194 6.92 -8.61 23.71
C GLN A 194 7.09 -10.11 23.95
N GLU A 195 6.29 -10.67 24.85
CA GLU A 195 6.21 -12.11 24.99
C GLU A 195 5.70 -12.71 23.67
N ASN A 196 6.44 -13.69 23.17
CA ASN A 196 5.99 -14.51 22.06
C ASN A 196 4.81 -15.35 22.53
N GLY A 197 3.61 -14.78 22.54
CA GLY A 197 2.38 -15.56 22.58
C GLY A 197 2.39 -16.44 21.34
N LEU A 198 2.77 -17.70 21.50
CA LEU A 198 2.55 -18.75 20.52
C LEU A 198 1.03 -18.85 20.35
N LYS A 199 0.44 -18.02 19.49
CA LYS A 199 -0.86 -18.35 18.92
C LYS A 199 -0.57 -19.53 18.01
N GLU A 200 -0.92 -20.72 18.48
CA GLU A 200 -1.00 -21.90 17.65
C GLU A 200 -1.83 -21.52 16.43
N TYR A 201 -1.16 -21.43 15.27
CA TYR A 201 -1.86 -21.56 14.02
C TYR A 201 -2.38 -23.00 14.02
N THR A 202 -3.68 -23.15 14.25
CA THR A 202 -4.35 -24.43 14.11
C THR A 202 -4.24 -24.84 12.65
N ASN A 203 -3.25 -25.70 12.39
CA ASN A 203 -3.25 -26.50 11.18
C ASN A 203 -4.51 -27.37 11.26
N ASP A 204 -5.49 -27.10 10.41
CA ASP A 204 -6.55 -28.07 10.12
C ASP A 204 -5.87 -29.31 9.52
N SER A 205 -5.52 -30.21 10.42
CA SER A 205 -4.96 -31.51 10.14
C SER A 205 -6.13 -32.42 9.82
N HIS A 206 -6.68 -32.29 8.61
CA HIS A 206 -7.58 -33.30 8.10
C HIS A 206 -6.75 -34.47 7.59
N GLY A 207 -6.82 -35.56 8.35
CA GLY A 207 -6.20 -36.84 8.05
C GLY A 207 -6.67 -37.36 6.69
N GLY A 208 -5.77 -37.27 5.72
CA GLY A 208 -5.83 -37.99 4.46
C GLY A 208 -4.40 -38.20 4.00
N ARG A 209 -3.97 -39.46 3.87
CA ARG A 209 -2.70 -39.82 3.24
C ARG A 209 -2.71 -39.29 1.79
N GLN A 210 -2.16 -38.11 1.57
CA GLN A 210 -1.79 -37.61 0.25
C GLN A 210 -0.37 -37.05 0.31
N THR A 211 0.53 -37.72 -0.41
CA THR A 211 1.92 -37.34 -0.69
C THR A 211 1.96 -36.12 -1.60
N SER A 212 1.55 -34.94 -1.11
CA SER A 212 1.52 -33.75 -1.93
C SER A 212 2.90 -33.08 -1.96
N THR A 213 3.59 -33.18 -3.10
CA THR A 213 4.87 -32.52 -3.39
C THR A 213 4.74 -31.01 -3.62
N ILE A 214 3.57 -30.41 -3.37
CA ILE A 214 3.29 -29.00 -3.60
C ILE A 214 2.58 -28.41 -2.38
N PHE A 215 3.09 -27.29 -1.88
CA PHE A 215 2.34 -26.44 -0.95
C PHE A 215 2.06 -25.06 -1.56
N ARG A 216 0.80 -24.63 -1.50
CA ARG A 216 0.32 -23.33 -1.99
C ARG A 216 0.32 -22.29 -0.87
N TYR A 217 0.53 -21.04 -1.24
CA TYR A 217 0.62 -19.93 -0.31
C TYR A 217 0.07 -18.64 -0.90
N ASN A 218 -0.39 -17.75 -0.03
CA ASN A 218 -0.67 -16.34 -0.32
C ASN A 218 0.32 -15.47 0.46
N ILE A 219 0.86 -14.42 -0.17
CA ILE A 219 1.68 -13.37 0.43
C ILE A 219 0.85 -12.10 0.43
N SER A 220 0.48 -11.62 1.61
CA SER A 220 -0.18 -10.33 1.80
C SER A 220 0.84 -9.26 2.20
N LEU A 221 0.82 -8.11 1.52
CA LEU A 221 1.74 -7.00 1.79
C LEU A 221 1.24 -6.16 2.97
N GLU A 222 1.91 -6.20 4.12
CA GLU A 222 1.59 -5.30 5.25
C GLU A 222 2.19 -3.90 5.08
N THR A 223 3.30 -3.83 4.35
CA THR A 223 3.96 -2.58 3.97
C THR A 223 4.30 -2.62 2.48
N ASP A 224 4.49 -1.46 1.87
CA ASP A 224 4.92 -1.35 0.48
C ASP A 224 6.16 -2.22 0.20
N LEU A 225 6.18 -2.87 -0.96
CA LEU A 225 7.25 -3.77 -1.39
C LEU A 225 8.05 -3.12 -2.52
N VAL A 226 9.36 -2.95 -2.32
CA VAL A 226 10.25 -2.48 -3.40
C VAL A 226 10.37 -3.57 -4.47
N SER A 227 9.78 -3.30 -5.63
CA SER A 227 9.79 -4.22 -6.78
C SER A 227 9.65 -3.44 -8.08
N GLU A 228 10.47 -3.80 -9.07
CA GLU A 228 10.31 -3.37 -10.46
C GLU A 228 9.29 -4.21 -11.24
N LYS A 229 8.93 -5.38 -10.68
CA LYS A 229 7.99 -6.34 -11.26
C LYS A 229 6.63 -6.22 -10.58
N ASP A 230 5.58 -6.52 -11.34
CA ASP A 230 4.18 -6.46 -10.91
C ASP A 230 3.73 -7.75 -10.22
N TYR A 231 4.68 -8.54 -9.75
CA TYR A 231 4.52 -9.83 -9.11
C TYR A 231 5.77 -10.12 -8.27
N ILE A 232 5.68 -11.10 -7.37
CA ILE A 232 6.80 -11.48 -6.51
C ILE A 232 7.51 -12.66 -7.15
N MET A 233 8.81 -12.50 -7.45
CA MET A 233 9.60 -13.59 -8.04
C MET A 233 9.83 -14.72 -7.04
N GLY A 234 9.84 -15.97 -7.52
CA GLY A 234 10.14 -17.16 -6.71
C GLY A 234 11.49 -17.06 -5.98
N THR A 235 12.49 -16.46 -6.64
CA THR A 235 13.81 -16.15 -6.05
C THR A 235 13.76 -15.34 -4.75
N ALA A 236 12.78 -14.44 -4.60
CA ALA A 236 12.66 -13.62 -3.39
C ALA A 236 12.33 -14.49 -2.17
N LEU A 237 11.37 -15.40 -2.33
CA LEU A 237 10.97 -16.32 -1.28
C LEU A 237 12.03 -17.40 -1.05
N GLN A 238 12.63 -17.93 -2.12
CA GLN A 238 13.76 -18.87 -2.03
C GLN A 238 14.92 -18.27 -1.22
N GLY A 239 15.29 -17.01 -1.49
CA GLY A 239 16.34 -16.31 -0.75
C GLY A 239 16.00 -16.09 0.73
N TRP A 240 14.73 -15.81 1.03
CA TRP A 240 14.27 -15.66 2.42
C TRP A 240 14.41 -16.95 3.23
N PHE A 241 14.04 -18.10 2.65
CA PHE A 241 14.22 -19.42 3.26
C PHE A 241 15.68 -19.85 3.31
N ALA A 242 16.47 -19.59 2.27
CA ALA A 242 17.89 -19.95 2.23
C ALA A 242 18.69 -19.28 3.36
N GLY A 243 18.28 -18.08 3.82
CA GLY A 243 18.87 -17.42 4.97
C GLY A 243 18.46 -17.98 6.33
N ARG A 244 17.56 -18.98 6.39
CA ARG A 244 16.96 -19.51 7.62
C ARG A 244 17.00 -21.03 7.74
N ILE A 245 17.23 -21.74 6.64
CA ILE A 245 17.38 -23.19 6.63
C ILE A 245 18.79 -23.59 7.08
N GLU A 246 18.93 -24.81 7.62
CA GLU A 246 20.24 -25.36 8.05
C GLU A 246 21.18 -25.48 6.84
N GLN A 247 22.48 -25.24 7.05
CA GLN A 247 23.47 -25.16 5.97
C GLN A 247 23.49 -26.38 5.05
N GLU A 248 23.32 -27.57 5.62
CA GLU A 248 23.30 -28.84 4.88
C GLU A 248 22.15 -28.94 3.86
N ASN A 249 21.02 -28.28 4.09
CA ASN A 249 19.87 -28.33 3.17
C ASN A 249 19.86 -27.20 2.14
N ILE A 250 20.79 -26.23 2.21
CA ILE A 250 20.80 -25.07 1.29
C ILE A 250 20.95 -25.53 -0.15
N GLN A 251 21.85 -26.48 -0.43
CA GLN A 251 22.07 -26.96 -1.79
C GLN A 251 20.81 -27.62 -2.36
N GLU A 252 20.12 -28.44 -1.57
CA GLU A 252 18.86 -29.06 -1.97
C GLU A 252 17.76 -28.04 -2.21
N LEU A 253 17.61 -27.05 -1.32
CA LEU A 253 16.66 -25.94 -1.48
C LEU A 253 16.88 -25.16 -2.78
N LEU A 254 18.13 -24.90 -3.14
CA LEU A 254 18.48 -24.08 -4.31
C LEU A 254 18.39 -24.85 -5.63
N THR A 255 18.44 -26.19 -5.61
CA THR A 255 18.54 -27.01 -6.83
C THR A 255 17.34 -27.91 -7.09
N LYS A 256 16.70 -28.42 -6.05
CA LYS A 256 15.59 -29.39 -6.17
C LYS A 256 14.22 -28.83 -5.81
N VAL A 257 14.17 -27.75 -5.04
CA VAL A 257 12.91 -27.10 -4.66
C VAL A 257 12.61 -25.98 -5.65
N LYS A 258 11.41 -26.01 -6.23
CA LYS A 258 10.95 -24.99 -7.18
C LYS A 258 10.02 -24.02 -6.48
N PHE A 259 10.42 -22.75 -6.48
CA PHE A 259 9.61 -21.65 -5.99
C PHE A 259 8.94 -21.00 -7.20
N SER A 260 7.63 -21.15 -7.36
CA SER A 260 6.93 -20.41 -8.42
C SER A 260 6.90 -18.91 -8.10
N ASN A 261 6.72 -18.11 -9.15
CA ASN A 261 6.39 -16.70 -8.95
C ASN A 261 5.01 -16.58 -8.27
N ALA A 262 4.85 -15.59 -7.41
CA ALA A 262 3.57 -15.28 -6.82
C ALA A 262 2.89 -14.14 -7.60
N TYR A 263 1.75 -14.43 -8.22
CA TYR A 263 0.96 -13.49 -9.02
C TYR A 263 -0.22 -12.93 -8.21
N PRO A 264 -0.77 -11.77 -8.61
CA PRO A 264 -1.82 -11.11 -7.83
C PRO A 264 -3.04 -12.01 -7.57
N CYS A 265 -3.62 -11.90 -6.38
CA CYS A 265 -4.85 -12.59 -6.02
C CYS A 265 -5.79 -11.68 -5.23
N ILE A 266 -7.09 -11.94 -5.37
CA ILE A 266 -8.16 -11.34 -4.57
C ILE A 266 -9.04 -12.49 -4.10
N ASP A 267 -9.18 -12.65 -2.79
CA ASP A 267 -9.86 -13.79 -2.18
C ASP A 267 -9.33 -15.14 -2.74
N ASP A 268 -10.19 -15.89 -3.43
CA ASP A 268 -9.86 -17.15 -4.09
C ASP A 268 -9.54 -16.99 -5.60
N LYS A 269 -9.66 -15.77 -6.17
CA LYS A 269 -9.37 -15.50 -7.59
C LYS A 269 -7.87 -15.27 -7.82
N PHE A 270 -7.30 -16.06 -8.73
CA PHE A 270 -5.89 -15.99 -9.11
C PHE A 270 -5.70 -15.31 -10.48
N PHE A 271 -4.99 -14.19 -10.51
CA PHE A 271 -4.81 -13.42 -11.73
C PHE A 271 -3.49 -13.82 -12.41
N SER A 272 -3.61 -14.67 -13.44
CA SER A 272 -2.46 -15.14 -14.22
C SER A 272 -1.99 -14.10 -15.24
N PRO A 273 -0.73 -14.16 -15.70
CA PRO A 273 -0.25 -13.28 -16.76
C PRO A 273 -1.15 -13.35 -18.01
N MET A 274 -1.56 -12.18 -18.52
CA MET A 274 -2.39 -12.05 -19.71
C MET A 274 -1.69 -12.71 -20.91
N PRO A 275 -2.32 -13.72 -21.55
CA PRO A 275 -1.69 -14.36 -22.70
C PRO A 275 -1.59 -13.42 -23.90
N LEU A 276 -0.47 -13.48 -24.64
CA LEU A 276 -0.10 -12.50 -25.67
C LEU A 276 -0.95 -12.55 -26.94
N SER A 277 -1.76 -13.60 -27.13
CA SER A 277 -2.71 -13.68 -28.24
C SER A 277 -4.02 -12.92 -27.98
N TYR A 278 -4.26 -12.45 -26.74
CA TYR A 278 -5.49 -11.74 -26.40
C TYR A 278 -5.48 -10.30 -26.91
N ILE A 279 -6.55 -9.95 -27.62
CA ILE A 279 -6.75 -8.64 -28.21
C ILE A 279 -8.14 -8.12 -27.91
N ASN A 280 -8.31 -6.81 -27.90
CA ASN A 280 -9.62 -6.15 -27.90
C ASN A 280 -9.72 -5.20 -29.10
N VAL A 281 -10.93 -4.97 -29.57
CA VAL A 281 -11.18 -3.86 -30.49
C VAL A 281 -11.00 -2.56 -29.70
N LYS A 282 -10.38 -1.56 -30.31
CA LYS A 282 -10.11 -0.28 -29.66
C LYS A 282 -11.44 0.34 -29.16
N ASN A 283 -11.46 0.73 -27.89
CA ASN A 283 -12.64 1.26 -27.18
C ASN A 283 -13.75 0.23 -26.86
N GLU A 284 -13.54 -1.06 -27.14
CA GLU A 284 -14.42 -2.14 -26.66
C GLU A 284 -13.74 -2.86 -25.47
N GLU A 285 -14.52 -3.30 -24.48
CA GLU A 285 -14.02 -4.01 -23.29
C GLU A 285 -13.91 -5.53 -23.48
N GLU A 286 -14.61 -6.08 -24.47
CA GLU A 286 -14.58 -7.50 -24.79
C GLU A 286 -13.21 -7.90 -25.37
N ILE A 287 -12.66 -9.02 -24.90
CA ILE A 287 -11.36 -9.54 -25.33
C ILE A 287 -11.52 -10.88 -26.06
N TYR A 288 -10.69 -11.09 -27.08
CA TYR A 288 -10.72 -12.26 -27.95
C TYR A 288 -9.34 -12.92 -28.02
N SER A 289 -9.30 -14.25 -28.05
CA SER A 289 -8.06 -15.03 -28.11
C SER A 289 -7.74 -15.43 -29.55
N GLN A 290 -6.65 -14.88 -30.11
CA GLN A 290 -6.19 -15.30 -31.44
C GLN A 290 -5.64 -16.74 -31.43
N ALA A 291 -5.09 -17.20 -30.30
CA ALA A 291 -4.60 -18.57 -30.18
C ALA A 291 -5.73 -19.62 -30.20
N ASP A 292 -6.92 -19.25 -29.74
CA ASP A 292 -8.12 -20.10 -29.80
C ASP A 292 -8.90 -19.99 -31.13
N GLY A 293 -8.33 -19.30 -32.12
CA GLY A 293 -8.84 -19.26 -33.48
C GLY A 293 -9.60 -17.99 -33.88
N TYR A 294 -9.74 -17.01 -32.98
CA TYR A 294 -10.39 -15.74 -33.33
C TYR A 294 -9.65 -15.01 -34.46
N ARG A 295 -10.39 -14.66 -35.51
CA ARG A 295 -9.88 -13.90 -36.66
C ARG A 295 -10.32 -12.45 -36.58
N ARG A 296 -9.40 -11.54 -36.90
CA ARG A 296 -9.69 -10.10 -36.89
C ARG A 296 -10.71 -9.76 -37.98
N CYS A 297 -11.69 -8.95 -37.61
CA CYS A 297 -12.67 -8.43 -38.55
C CYS A 297 -12.09 -7.27 -39.37
N GLU A 298 -12.45 -7.22 -40.65
CA GLU A 298 -12.07 -6.12 -41.54
C GLU A 298 -12.67 -4.78 -41.05
N GLY A 299 -11.93 -3.69 -41.19
CA GLY A 299 -12.36 -2.36 -40.77
C GLY A 299 -12.29 -2.07 -39.26
N LYS A 300 -11.94 -3.04 -38.40
CA LYS A 300 -11.74 -2.83 -36.96
C LYS A 300 -10.27 -2.67 -36.58
N GLN A 301 -9.97 -1.74 -35.67
CA GLN A 301 -8.63 -1.57 -35.09
C GLN A 301 -8.53 -2.35 -33.77
N TYR A 302 -7.49 -3.18 -33.63
CA TYR A 302 -7.26 -4.00 -32.43
C TYR A 302 -6.05 -3.54 -31.62
N THR A 303 -6.14 -3.70 -30.30
CA THR A 303 -5.05 -3.48 -29.33
C THR A 303 -4.76 -4.76 -28.55
N LYS A 304 -3.49 -4.98 -28.18
CA LYS A 304 -3.12 -6.09 -27.30
C LYS A 304 -3.53 -5.77 -25.87
N LYS A 305 -4.05 -6.77 -25.16
CA LYS A 305 -4.29 -6.67 -23.72
C LYS A 305 -3.05 -7.13 -22.95
N THR A 306 -2.71 -6.44 -21.87
CA THR A 306 -1.54 -6.73 -21.03
C THR A 306 -1.93 -6.72 -19.56
N GLY A 307 -1.06 -7.23 -18.68
CA GLY A 307 -1.29 -7.27 -17.24
C GLY A 307 -1.63 -8.67 -16.76
N PHE A 308 -2.49 -8.76 -15.74
CA PHE A 308 -2.95 -10.04 -15.17
C PHE A 308 -4.46 -10.14 -15.28
N ALA A 309 -4.96 -11.34 -15.53
CA ALA A 309 -6.38 -11.61 -15.60
C ALA A 309 -6.77 -12.95 -14.98
N TYR A 310 -8.00 -12.98 -14.49
CA TYR A 310 -8.73 -14.19 -14.13
C TYR A 310 -9.84 -14.40 -15.15
N PHE A 311 -9.97 -15.61 -15.68
CA PHE A 311 -10.97 -15.96 -16.70
C PHE A 311 -11.99 -16.92 -16.09
N GLY A 312 -13.28 -16.65 -16.25
CA GLY A 312 -14.33 -17.44 -15.62
C GLY A 312 -15.64 -17.45 -16.40
N TYR A 313 -16.69 -17.96 -15.75
CA TYR A 313 -18.06 -17.86 -16.24
C TYR A 313 -18.89 -16.98 -15.29
N GLU A 314 -19.74 -16.14 -15.86
CA GLU A 314 -20.77 -15.39 -15.16
C GLU A 314 -22.16 -15.76 -15.65
N LYS A 315 -23.15 -15.74 -14.76
CA LYS A 315 -24.55 -15.92 -15.15
C LYS A 315 -25.10 -14.62 -15.74
N SER A 316 -25.62 -14.71 -16.96
CA SER A 316 -26.37 -13.64 -17.60
C SER A 316 -27.69 -13.35 -16.86
N LYS A 317 -28.34 -12.22 -17.19
CA LYS A 317 -29.69 -11.89 -16.71
C LYS A 317 -30.74 -12.96 -17.09
N GLU A 318 -30.45 -13.77 -18.12
CA GLU A 318 -31.31 -14.85 -18.61
C GLU A 318 -30.90 -16.23 -18.04
N GLY A 319 -29.91 -16.28 -17.15
CA GLY A 319 -29.45 -17.50 -16.48
C GLY A 319 -28.45 -18.35 -17.27
N THR A 320 -27.97 -17.87 -18.42
CA THR A 320 -26.95 -18.55 -19.24
C THR A 320 -25.54 -18.21 -18.77
N ASN A 321 -24.60 -19.17 -18.82
CA ASN A 321 -23.20 -18.91 -18.51
C ASN A 321 -22.55 -18.15 -19.68
N ILE A 322 -21.95 -17.01 -19.39
CA ILE A 322 -21.20 -16.18 -20.33
C ILE A 322 -19.74 -16.19 -19.90
N LEU A 323 -18.83 -16.28 -20.87
CA LEU A 323 -17.40 -16.14 -20.65
C LEU A 323 -17.08 -14.73 -20.15
N SER A 324 -16.45 -14.66 -18.98
CA SER A 324 -16.07 -13.40 -18.34
C SER A 324 -14.58 -13.37 -18.02
N TYR A 325 -14.04 -12.15 -17.90
CA TYR A 325 -12.71 -11.95 -17.35
C TYR A 325 -12.68 -10.77 -16.38
N ASP A 326 -11.86 -10.91 -15.34
CA ASP A 326 -11.47 -9.85 -14.43
C ASP A 326 -10.02 -9.46 -14.72
N SER A 327 -9.73 -8.18 -14.91
CA SER A 327 -8.37 -7.67 -14.97
C SER A 327 -7.91 -7.17 -13.60
N TYR A 328 -6.68 -7.48 -13.20
CA TYR A 328 -6.10 -6.93 -11.98
C TYR A 328 -5.44 -5.57 -12.24
N GLU A 329 -5.86 -4.54 -11.53
CA GLU A 329 -5.20 -3.23 -11.55
C GLU A 329 -4.14 -3.15 -10.46
N MET A 330 -2.87 -3.19 -10.86
CA MET A 330 -1.73 -3.18 -9.95
C MET A 330 -1.57 -1.81 -9.27
N GLN A 331 -1.67 -1.77 -7.95
CA GLN A 331 -1.48 -0.54 -7.18
C GLN A 331 0.00 -0.30 -6.90
N LYS A 332 0.54 0.81 -7.41
CA LYS A 332 1.96 1.16 -7.29
C LYS A 332 2.16 2.56 -6.72
N SER A 333 3.32 2.78 -6.13
CA SER A 333 3.79 4.10 -5.70
C SER A 333 5.29 4.25 -6.00
N ILE A 334 5.80 5.47 -5.85
CA ILE A 334 7.23 5.76 -6.01
C ILE A 334 7.71 6.42 -4.72
N SER A 335 8.77 5.86 -4.13
CA SER A 335 9.49 6.50 -3.03
C SER A 335 10.67 7.32 -3.54
N TYR A 336 10.76 8.57 -3.11
CA TYR A 336 11.86 9.47 -3.47
C TYR A 336 12.90 9.50 -2.36
N HIS A 337 14.17 9.46 -2.74
CA HIS A 337 15.29 9.52 -1.82
C HIS A 337 16.34 10.51 -2.31
N VAL A 338 16.79 11.36 -1.40
CA VAL A 338 17.91 12.28 -1.61
C VAL A 338 19.05 11.84 -0.71
N THR A 339 20.23 11.65 -1.30
CA THR A 339 21.45 11.42 -0.51
C THR A 339 21.94 12.74 0.06
N THR A 340 22.32 12.77 1.35
CA THR A 340 22.85 13.98 1.99
C THR A 340 24.37 13.99 2.11
N LYS A 341 25.03 12.94 1.60
CA LYS A 341 26.49 12.80 1.51
C LYS A 341 26.87 12.75 0.02
N GLY A 342 27.62 13.74 -0.46
CA GLY A 342 28.03 13.85 -1.87
C GLY A 342 27.17 14.85 -2.66
N ASP A 343 26.99 14.60 -3.95
CA ASP A 343 26.37 15.52 -4.93
C ASP A 343 24.83 15.64 -4.82
N ASN A 344 24.23 15.30 -3.67
CA ASN A 344 22.78 15.34 -3.44
C ASN A 344 21.97 14.59 -4.51
N ASP A 345 22.39 13.37 -4.85
CA ASP A 345 21.70 12.54 -5.84
C ASP A 345 20.26 12.21 -5.41
N LEU A 346 19.34 12.39 -6.35
CA LEU A 346 17.95 11.97 -6.25
C LEU A 346 17.78 10.60 -6.91
N PHE A 347 17.27 9.62 -6.18
CA PHE A 347 16.88 8.33 -6.73
C PHE A 347 15.46 7.95 -6.32
N THR A 348 14.82 7.14 -7.15
CA THR A 348 13.44 6.68 -6.97
C THR A 348 13.39 5.17 -6.80
N LEU A 349 12.54 4.69 -5.90
CA LEU A 349 12.24 3.27 -5.74
C LEU A 349 10.80 3.01 -6.20
N PRO A 350 10.57 2.13 -7.19
CA PRO A 350 9.24 1.64 -7.50
C PRO A 350 8.75 0.71 -6.40
N LEU A 351 7.48 0.88 -6.00
CA LEU A 351 6.85 0.16 -4.91
C LEU A 351 5.54 -0.48 -5.39
N LEU A 352 5.28 -1.71 -4.95
CA LEU A 352 3.93 -2.27 -4.89
C LEU A 352 3.30 -1.84 -3.56
N LYS A 353 2.11 -1.24 -3.60
CA LYS A 353 1.42 -0.75 -2.40
C LYS A 353 1.02 -1.89 -1.46
N ALA A 354 1.07 -1.61 -0.15
CA ALA A 354 0.50 -2.46 0.89
C ALA A 354 -0.99 -2.76 0.65
N GLY A 355 -1.49 -3.86 1.22
CA GLY A 355 -2.88 -4.32 1.07
C GLY A 355 -3.12 -5.30 -0.09
N GLN A 356 -2.19 -5.38 -1.05
CA GLN A 356 -2.26 -6.34 -2.14
C GLN A 356 -1.83 -7.74 -1.68
N SER A 357 -2.41 -8.79 -2.29
CA SER A 357 -2.07 -10.19 -2.03
C SER A 357 -1.59 -10.89 -3.30
N PHE A 358 -0.68 -11.84 -3.14
CA PHE A 358 -0.05 -12.59 -4.23
C PHE A 358 -0.03 -14.07 -3.92
N ALA A 359 -0.54 -14.92 -4.81
CA ALA A 359 -0.58 -16.36 -4.62
C ALA A 359 0.54 -17.06 -5.41
N GLY A 360 1.13 -18.08 -4.81
CA GLY A 360 2.16 -18.91 -5.44
C GLY A 360 2.18 -20.32 -4.83
N PHE A 361 3.18 -21.09 -5.22
CA PHE A 361 3.39 -22.43 -4.69
C PHE A 361 4.87 -22.81 -4.64
N ILE A 362 5.17 -23.81 -3.83
CA ILE A 362 6.49 -24.41 -3.72
C ILE A 362 6.36 -25.90 -3.98
N GLU A 363 7.14 -26.40 -4.94
CA GLU A 363 7.20 -27.80 -5.34
C GLU A 363 8.52 -28.41 -4.85
N GLY A 364 8.47 -29.56 -4.19
CA GLY A 364 9.65 -30.28 -3.73
C GLY A 364 9.32 -31.51 -2.90
N ASP A 365 10.36 -32.17 -2.40
CA ASP A 365 10.21 -33.37 -1.58
C ASP A 365 9.56 -33.06 -0.23
N GLN A 366 8.69 -33.96 0.26
CA GLN A 366 7.92 -33.75 1.48
C GLN A 366 8.79 -33.37 2.69
N SER A 367 9.99 -33.95 2.81
CA SER A 367 10.93 -33.68 3.90
C SER A 367 11.32 -32.20 3.96
N ILE A 368 11.74 -31.62 2.83
CA ILE A 368 12.14 -30.21 2.81
C ILE A 368 10.93 -29.29 2.93
N LEU A 369 9.79 -29.62 2.33
CA LEU A 369 8.55 -28.82 2.47
C LEU A 369 8.09 -28.76 3.94
N ASN A 370 8.20 -29.85 4.70
CA ASN A 370 7.89 -29.83 6.13
C ASN A 370 8.83 -28.90 6.90
N LYS A 371 10.14 -28.92 6.63
CA LYS A 371 11.11 -27.97 7.22
C LYS A 371 10.73 -26.51 6.90
N LEU A 372 10.32 -26.21 5.66
CA LEU A 372 9.89 -24.86 5.29
C LEU A 372 8.64 -24.43 6.06
N LYS A 373 7.67 -25.33 6.28
CA LYS A 373 6.48 -25.05 7.10
C LYS A 373 6.84 -24.78 8.56
N GLU A 374 7.75 -25.56 9.14
CA GLU A 374 8.24 -25.35 10.51
C GLU A 374 8.90 -23.98 10.67
N ILE A 375 9.73 -23.58 9.68
CA ILE A 375 10.29 -22.23 9.63
C ILE A 375 9.16 -21.20 9.61
N LEU A 376 8.18 -21.31 8.72
CA LEU A 376 7.06 -20.36 8.67
C LEU A 376 6.30 -20.27 10.00
N SER A 377 6.01 -21.40 10.65
CA SER A 377 5.36 -21.44 11.96
C SER A 377 6.18 -20.72 13.04
N LYS A 378 7.51 -20.92 13.06
CA LYS A 378 8.42 -20.20 13.98
C LYS A 378 8.34 -18.68 13.81
N TYR A 379 8.11 -18.20 12.59
CA TYR A 379 7.98 -16.77 12.27
C TYR A 379 6.52 -16.29 12.19
N LYS A 380 5.53 -17.11 12.55
CA LYS A 380 4.09 -16.79 12.45
C LYS A 380 3.67 -16.31 11.06
N GLY A 381 4.33 -16.82 10.02
CA GLY A 381 4.13 -16.37 8.63
C GLY A 381 4.69 -14.98 8.32
N GLU A 382 5.22 -14.22 9.28
CA GLU A 382 5.82 -12.91 9.02
C GLU A 382 7.14 -13.07 8.25
N ILE A 383 7.15 -12.58 7.01
CA ILE A 383 8.31 -12.62 6.13
C ILE A 383 8.70 -11.20 5.69
N ARG A 384 9.91 -11.10 5.13
CA ARG A 384 10.44 -9.83 4.60
C ARG A 384 11.05 -10.02 3.23
N LEU A 385 10.45 -9.40 2.23
CA LEU A 385 10.80 -9.56 0.83
C LEU A 385 11.24 -8.23 0.19
N GLY A 386 11.87 -8.31 -0.98
CA GLY A 386 12.22 -7.14 -1.79
C GLY A 386 13.45 -6.36 -1.33
N GLY A 387 13.73 -5.26 -2.04
CA GLY A 387 14.82 -4.34 -1.72
C GLY A 387 14.58 -3.58 -0.41
N SER A 388 15.65 -3.23 0.30
CA SER A 388 15.56 -2.44 1.55
C SER A 388 14.67 -3.03 2.66
N ALA A 389 14.48 -4.36 2.65
CA ALA A 389 13.56 -5.07 3.54
C ALA A 389 13.84 -4.91 5.05
N ASN A 390 15.05 -4.47 5.45
CA ASN A 390 15.45 -4.32 6.86
C ASN A 390 15.07 -2.96 7.50
N ILE A 391 14.33 -2.12 6.79
CA ILE A 391 13.93 -0.79 7.26
C ILE A 391 12.43 -0.60 7.03
N GLN A 392 12.02 0.01 5.93
CA GLN A 392 10.67 0.57 5.77
C GLN A 392 9.72 -0.30 4.93
N PHE A 393 10.28 -1.20 4.13
CA PHE A 393 9.55 -1.89 3.07
C PHE A 393 9.55 -3.40 3.29
N GLY A 394 8.66 -4.06 2.57
CA GLY A 394 8.73 -5.49 2.32
C GLY A 394 8.29 -6.38 3.48
N LYS A 395 7.67 -5.85 4.54
CA LYS A 395 6.97 -6.68 5.52
C LYS A 395 5.74 -7.30 4.86
N CYS A 396 5.68 -8.64 4.91
CA CYS A 396 4.57 -9.42 4.36
C CYS A 396 4.16 -10.51 5.33
N VAL A 397 2.94 -11.03 5.17
CA VAL A 397 2.48 -12.25 5.83
C VAL A 397 2.27 -13.32 4.78
N LEU A 398 2.95 -14.45 4.94
CA LEU A 398 2.77 -15.64 4.12
C LEU A 398 1.86 -16.62 4.84
N THR A 399 0.71 -16.88 4.22
CA THR A 399 -0.31 -17.81 4.71
C THR A 399 -0.35 -19.03 3.81
N ILE A 400 -0.30 -20.22 4.39
CA ILE A 400 -0.45 -21.47 3.65
C ILE A 400 -1.93 -21.65 3.33
N VAL A 401 -2.23 -21.94 2.07
CA VAL A 401 -3.59 -22.18 1.60
C VAL A 401 -3.77 -23.68 1.35
N PRO A 402 -4.92 -24.29 1.71
CA PRO A 402 -5.18 -25.68 1.36
C PRO A 402 -4.99 -25.91 -0.14
N ASN A 403 -4.52 -27.09 -0.52
CA ASN A 403 -4.55 -27.52 -1.91
C ASN A 403 -6.01 -27.74 -2.31
N ARG A 404 -6.71 -26.64 -2.65
CA ARG A 404 -7.96 -26.71 -3.36
C ARG A 404 -7.65 -27.08 -4.80
N ASN A 405 -8.49 -27.89 -5.42
CA ASN A 405 -8.57 -27.87 -6.88
C ASN A 405 -8.86 -26.41 -7.23
N VAL A 406 -8.01 -25.78 -8.05
CA VAL A 406 -8.23 -24.40 -8.49
C VAL A 406 -9.45 -24.43 -9.41
N GLU A 407 -10.63 -24.43 -8.81
CA GLU A 407 -11.91 -24.18 -9.49
C GLU A 407 -11.94 -22.69 -9.80
N GLY A 408 -11.59 -22.36 -11.02
CA GLY A 408 -11.48 -20.98 -11.47
C GLY A 408 -10.70 -20.82 -12.77
N ASP A 409 -9.95 -21.84 -13.19
CA ASP A 409 -9.61 -21.98 -14.60
C ASP A 409 -10.79 -22.64 -15.31
N LEU A 410 -11.29 -22.02 -16.36
CA LEU A 410 -12.30 -22.54 -17.30
C LEU A 410 -11.96 -23.89 -17.97
N ASN A 411 -10.94 -24.61 -17.50
CA ASN A 411 -10.34 -25.74 -18.19
C ASN A 411 -10.20 -26.97 -17.28
N SER A 412 -11.16 -27.22 -16.38
CA SER A 412 -11.28 -28.49 -15.64
C SER A 412 -11.77 -29.67 -16.50
N ASN A 413 -11.56 -29.65 -17.82
CA ASN A 413 -11.72 -30.80 -18.70
C ASN A 413 -10.40 -31.58 -18.85
N THR A 414 -9.69 -31.82 -17.76
CA THR A 414 -8.61 -32.82 -17.72
C THR A 414 -9.07 -33.99 -16.86
N SER A 415 -9.68 -34.97 -17.52
CA SER A 415 -9.89 -36.31 -16.98
C SER A 415 -8.59 -36.83 -16.38
N LYS A 416 -8.58 -37.07 -15.07
CA LYS A 416 -7.64 -37.98 -14.43
C LYS A 416 -7.99 -39.37 -14.96
N ASP A 417 -7.26 -39.81 -15.98
CA ASP A 417 -6.99 -41.20 -16.33
C ASP A 417 -6.29 -41.20 -17.70
N ALA A 418 -5.02 -41.61 -17.74
CA ALA A 418 -4.31 -41.81 -19.00
C ALA A 418 -3.79 -43.24 -19.07
N SER A 419 -4.37 -44.04 -19.98
CA SER A 419 -3.69 -44.84 -21.05
C SER A 419 -4.68 -45.83 -21.69
N PRO A 420 -4.53 -46.26 -22.97
CA PRO A 420 -3.61 -45.82 -24.03
C PRO A 420 -4.30 -45.38 -25.36
N SER A 421 -3.50 -44.72 -26.20
CA SER A 421 -3.61 -44.58 -27.68
C SER A 421 -4.88 -43.97 -28.31
N GLY A 422 -4.78 -42.72 -28.78
CA GLY A 422 -5.73 -42.12 -29.72
C GLY A 422 -5.09 -41.90 -31.09
N GLU A 423 -5.71 -42.38 -32.17
CA GLU A 423 -5.31 -42.06 -33.55
C GLU A 423 -5.69 -40.62 -33.96
N GLU A 424 -6.54 -39.97 -33.16
CA GLU A 424 -7.08 -38.63 -33.37
C GLU A 424 -6.07 -37.52 -33.02
N LYS A 425 -6.07 -36.48 -33.86
CA LYS A 425 -5.26 -35.27 -33.65
C LYS A 425 -6.02 -34.32 -32.73
N HIS A 426 -5.38 -33.91 -31.65
CA HIS A 426 -5.89 -32.85 -30.77
C HIS A 426 -5.04 -31.60 -30.88
N VAL A 427 -5.65 -30.46 -30.56
CA VAL A 427 -4.99 -29.16 -30.54
C VAL A 427 -4.82 -28.71 -29.10
N TYR A 428 -3.60 -28.30 -28.76
CA TYR A 428 -3.20 -27.79 -27.47
C TYR A 428 -2.64 -26.39 -27.60
N ILE A 429 -2.86 -25.56 -26.58
CA ILE A 429 -2.20 -24.27 -26.40
C ILE A 429 -1.25 -24.41 -25.21
N VAL A 430 0.04 -24.21 -25.45
CA VAL A 430 1.05 -24.11 -24.41
C VAL A 430 1.21 -22.63 -24.05
N ASN A 431 0.87 -22.27 -22.81
CA ASN A 431 0.99 -20.92 -22.27
C ASN A 431 2.17 -20.84 -21.29
N LEU A 432 3.08 -19.90 -21.49
CA LEU A 432 4.20 -19.65 -20.58
C LEU A 432 3.71 -18.73 -19.46
N LEU A 433 3.58 -19.29 -18.26
CA LEU A 433 3.15 -18.55 -17.07
C LEU A 433 4.29 -17.78 -16.42
N SER A 434 5.55 -18.01 -16.78
CA SER A 434 6.68 -17.17 -16.35
C SER A 434 7.72 -17.00 -17.44
N ASP A 435 8.61 -16.01 -17.28
CA ASP A 435 9.71 -15.79 -18.20
C ASP A 435 10.51 -17.09 -18.36
N THR A 436 10.77 -17.50 -19.60
CA THR A 436 11.36 -18.81 -19.90
C THR A 436 12.72 -18.64 -20.55
N ILE A 437 13.75 -19.12 -19.85
CA ILE A 437 15.15 -19.04 -20.27
C ILE A 437 15.51 -20.36 -20.96
N LEU A 438 15.84 -20.30 -22.24
CA LEU A 438 16.24 -21.46 -23.02
C LEU A 438 17.69 -21.33 -23.49
N CYS A 439 18.27 -22.49 -23.80
CA CYS A 439 19.55 -22.61 -24.47
C CYS A 439 19.42 -23.41 -25.76
N ASP A 440 20.26 -23.08 -26.73
CA ASP A 440 20.45 -23.93 -27.90
C ASP A 440 21.22 -25.23 -27.54
N ASP A 441 21.45 -26.07 -28.56
CA ASP A 441 22.12 -27.35 -28.39
C ASP A 441 23.59 -27.22 -27.94
N TYR A 442 24.17 -26.03 -28.04
CA TYR A 442 25.53 -25.71 -27.57
C TYR A 442 25.55 -25.11 -26.16
N GLY A 443 24.38 -24.96 -25.52
CA GLY A 443 24.25 -24.41 -24.18
C GLY A 443 24.27 -22.87 -24.12
N LEU A 444 24.16 -22.18 -25.26
CA LEU A 444 24.11 -20.71 -25.31
C LEU A 444 22.67 -20.21 -25.12
N ASN A 445 22.51 -19.20 -24.28
CA ASN A 445 21.20 -18.58 -24.05
C ASN A 445 20.65 -17.97 -25.34
N SER A 446 19.44 -18.36 -25.72
CA SER A 446 18.82 -17.99 -26.99
C SER A 446 17.31 -17.79 -26.86
N VAL A 447 16.80 -16.81 -27.61
CA VAL A 447 15.36 -16.54 -27.80
C VAL A 447 14.92 -16.81 -29.24
N SER A 448 15.61 -17.74 -29.92
CA SER A 448 15.22 -18.24 -31.24
C SER A 448 13.93 -19.07 -31.16
N LEU A 449 13.02 -18.87 -32.12
CA LEU A 449 11.80 -19.68 -32.24
C LEU A 449 12.11 -21.17 -32.43
N ASP A 450 13.24 -21.53 -33.05
CA ASP A 450 13.63 -22.92 -33.23
C ASP A 450 13.94 -23.59 -31.88
N VAL A 451 14.59 -22.86 -30.97
CA VAL A 451 14.89 -23.34 -29.61
C VAL A 451 13.61 -23.49 -28.80
N LEU A 452 12.67 -22.55 -28.94
CA LEU A 452 11.35 -22.64 -28.31
C LEU A 452 10.56 -23.86 -28.82
N LYS A 453 10.50 -24.03 -30.14
CA LYS A 453 9.81 -25.15 -30.80
C LYS A 453 10.32 -26.50 -30.29
N ARG A 454 11.64 -26.70 -30.31
CA ARG A 454 12.26 -27.93 -29.80
C ARG A 454 12.00 -28.17 -28.31
N SER A 455 11.94 -27.09 -27.52
CA SER A 455 11.64 -27.19 -26.08
C SER A 455 10.19 -27.59 -25.85
N VAL A 456 9.25 -27.07 -26.64
CA VAL A 456 7.82 -27.44 -26.60
C VAL A 456 7.61 -28.87 -27.10
N GLU A 457 8.26 -29.29 -28.20
CA GLU A 457 8.20 -30.67 -28.71
C GLU A 457 8.56 -31.70 -27.64
N LYS A 458 9.56 -31.41 -26.80
CA LYS A 458 9.96 -32.29 -25.68
C LYS A 458 8.87 -32.47 -24.62
N LEU A 459 7.90 -31.56 -24.51
CA LEU A 459 6.76 -31.73 -23.59
C LEU A 459 5.79 -32.83 -24.05
N PHE A 460 5.83 -33.18 -25.35
CA PHE A 460 4.99 -34.19 -25.98
C PHE A 460 5.75 -35.47 -26.34
N ASN A 461 7.09 -35.42 -26.53
CA ASN A 461 7.90 -36.54 -27.06
C ASN A 461 9.13 -36.89 -26.19
N ILE A 462 8.98 -37.74 -25.16
CA ILE A 462 10.11 -38.09 -24.25
C ILE A 462 10.70 -39.49 -24.49
N ASP A 463 10.04 -40.42 -25.18
CA ASP A 463 10.60 -41.76 -25.41
C ASP A 463 11.59 -41.80 -26.59
N LYS A 464 12.80 -41.27 -26.37
CA LYS A 464 13.94 -41.33 -27.31
C LYS A 464 14.57 -42.74 -27.45
N GLY A 465 13.78 -43.81 -27.30
CA GLY A 465 14.25 -45.19 -27.35
C GLY A 465 13.72 -46.03 -28.52
N ALA A 466 12.66 -45.58 -29.19
CA ALA A 466 12.06 -46.29 -30.32
C ALA A 466 12.18 -45.43 -31.59
N GLU A 467 12.50 -46.07 -32.71
CA GLU A 467 12.62 -45.42 -34.03
C GLU A 467 11.48 -44.43 -34.28
N SER A 468 11.85 -43.18 -34.55
CA SER A 468 10.92 -42.08 -34.77
C SER A 468 10.06 -42.34 -36.02
N ASN A 469 8.82 -42.77 -35.83
CA ASN A 469 7.80 -42.63 -36.86
C ASN A 469 7.47 -41.13 -36.98
N LYS A 470 8.09 -40.44 -37.95
CA LYS A 470 7.89 -39.00 -38.24
C LYS A 470 6.42 -38.57 -38.35
N SER A 471 5.51 -39.52 -38.60
CA SER A 471 4.06 -39.30 -38.70
C SER A 471 3.33 -39.02 -37.37
N LYS A 472 4.02 -39.11 -36.23
CA LYS A 472 3.46 -38.86 -34.88
C LYS A 472 4.04 -37.64 -34.15
N GLU A 473 4.93 -36.88 -34.79
CA GLU A 473 5.52 -35.68 -34.17
C GLU A 473 4.49 -34.54 -34.02
N PRO A 474 4.54 -33.77 -32.91
CA PRO A 474 3.67 -32.62 -32.73
C PRO A 474 4.00 -31.54 -33.77
N ILE A 475 2.97 -30.97 -34.37
CA ILE A 475 3.08 -29.88 -35.34
C ILE A 475 2.89 -28.56 -34.59
N ILE A 476 3.92 -27.73 -34.57
CA ILE A 476 3.86 -26.41 -33.96
C ILE A 476 3.33 -25.39 -34.99
N GLY A 477 2.20 -24.77 -34.66
CA GLY A 477 1.54 -23.76 -35.48
C GLY A 477 1.91 -22.34 -35.09
N ASP A 478 0.90 -21.47 -35.00
CA ASP A 478 1.06 -20.06 -34.64
C ASP A 478 1.70 -19.87 -33.25
N ILE A 479 2.64 -18.93 -33.17
CA ILE A 479 3.35 -18.57 -31.93
C ILE A 479 3.11 -17.09 -31.63
N TYR A 480 2.52 -16.81 -30.48
CA TYR A 480 2.29 -15.46 -29.97
C TYR A 480 3.27 -15.21 -28.84
N THR A 481 4.38 -14.54 -29.12
CA THR A 481 5.49 -14.41 -28.17
C THR A 481 6.03 -13.00 -28.04
N GLY A 482 6.72 -12.74 -26.94
CA GLY A 482 7.55 -11.59 -26.66
C GLY A 482 8.89 -12.03 -26.07
N THR A 483 9.86 -11.13 -26.02
CA THR A 483 11.17 -11.39 -25.41
C THR A 483 11.48 -10.35 -24.35
N THR A 484 12.24 -10.73 -23.35
CA THR A 484 12.63 -9.87 -22.23
C THR A 484 14.04 -10.21 -21.76
N THR A 485 14.61 -9.32 -20.95
CA THR A 485 15.88 -9.58 -20.24
C THR A 485 15.58 -9.75 -18.76
N THR A 486 16.02 -10.88 -18.19
CA THR A 486 15.87 -11.16 -16.77
C THR A 486 17.22 -11.42 -16.10
N GLY A 487 17.27 -11.24 -14.79
CA GLY A 487 18.47 -11.41 -13.98
C GLY A 487 18.12 -11.34 -12.51
N GLY A 488 19.06 -10.89 -11.69
CA GLY A 488 18.81 -10.68 -10.28
C GLY A 488 20.06 -10.19 -9.57
N TYR A 489 20.05 -10.26 -8.25
CA TYR A 489 21.15 -9.85 -7.40
C TYR A 489 21.56 -10.98 -6.47
N ASN A 490 22.87 -11.24 -6.36
CA ASN A 490 23.38 -12.20 -5.40
C ASN A 490 23.65 -11.49 -4.08
N GLY A 491 22.79 -11.71 -3.08
CA GLY A 491 22.89 -11.06 -1.77
C GLY A 491 24.16 -11.44 -0.99
N LYS A 492 24.69 -12.66 -1.17
CA LYS A 492 25.90 -13.14 -0.47
C LYS A 492 27.16 -12.49 -1.01
N TRP A 493 27.24 -12.33 -2.32
CA TRP A 493 28.40 -11.75 -3.00
C TRP A 493 28.28 -10.25 -3.26
N LYS A 494 27.10 -9.68 -3.04
CA LYS A 494 26.78 -8.28 -3.30
C LYS A 494 27.08 -7.84 -4.74
N MET A 495 26.67 -8.68 -5.69
CA MET A 495 26.90 -8.40 -7.12
C MET A 495 25.67 -8.74 -7.96
N PRO A 496 25.46 -8.05 -9.09
CA PRO A 496 24.48 -8.46 -10.08
C PRO A 496 24.73 -9.88 -10.56
N ARG A 497 23.66 -10.66 -10.72
CA ARG A 497 23.72 -11.97 -11.36
C ARG A 497 23.83 -11.80 -12.88
N ARG A 498 24.27 -12.87 -13.56
CA ARG A 498 24.23 -12.96 -15.02
C ARG A 498 22.82 -12.65 -15.50
N ARG A 499 22.72 -11.80 -16.53
CA ARG A 499 21.47 -11.51 -17.23
C ARG A 499 21.25 -12.52 -18.35
N PHE A 500 20.00 -12.91 -18.56
CA PHE A 500 19.56 -13.83 -19.60
C PHE A 500 18.48 -13.16 -20.46
N SER A 501 18.53 -13.42 -21.76
CA SER A 501 17.39 -13.20 -22.64
C SER A 501 16.40 -14.35 -22.44
N ALA A 502 15.12 -14.03 -22.36
CA ALA A 502 14.04 -14.99 -22.10
C ALA A 502 12.85 -14.73 -23.00
N PHE A 503 12.07 -15.77 -23.28
CA PHE A 503 10.71 -15.59 -23.78
C PHE A 503 9.86 -15.05 -22.64
N SER A 504 9.09 -13.99 -22.91
CA SER A 504 8.27 -13.34 -21.88
C SER A 504 7.10 -14.23 -21.45
N MET A 505 6.71 -14.12 -20.18
CA MET A 505 5.42 -14.65 -19.72
C MET A 505 4.25 -14.19 -20.61
N GLY A 506 3.19 -14.99 -20.67
CA GLY A 506 2.05 -14.83 -21.56
C GLY A 506 2.30 -15.37 -22.98
N THR A 507 3.51 -15.84 -23.31
CA THR A 507 3.76 -16.46 -24.62
C THR A 507 2.87 -17.68 -24.82
N GLN A 508 2.18 -17.75 -25.96
CA GLN A 508 1.31 -18.87 -26.34
C GLN A 508 1.81 -19.57 -27.60
N ILE A 509 1.81 -20.89 -27.58
CA ILE A 509 2.24 -21.75 -28.69
C ILE A 509 1.10 -22.71 -29.03
N TYR A 510 0.67 -22.69 -30.29
CA TYR A 510 -0.27 -23.66 -30.84
C TYR A 510 0.46 -24.97 -31.16
N VAL A 511 -0.08 -26.09 -30.69
CA VAL A 511 0.48 -27.43 -30.91
C VAL A 511 -0.61 -28.40 -31.32
N GLU A 512 -0.52 -28.95 -32.53
CA GLU A 512 -1.36 -30.06 -32.98
C GLU A 512 -0.61 -31.37 -32.77
N SER A 513 -1.17 -32.29 -31.99
CA SER A 513 -0.49 -33.54 -31.62
C SER A 513 -1.48 -34.70 -31.52
N LYS A 514 -1.03 -35.89 -31.92
CA LYS A 514 -1.71 -37.17 -31.61
C LYS A 514 -1.31 -37.72 -30.24
N ILE A 515 -0.25 -37.19 -29.66
CA ILE A 515 0.29 -37.59 -28.37
C ILE A 515 -0.18 -36.57 -27.33
N GLU A 516 -0.80 -37.04 -26.26
CA GLU A 516 -1.17 -36.17 -25.15
C GLU A 516 0.08 -35.71 -24.38
N PRO A 517 0.10 -34.47 -23.86
CA PRO A 517 1.20 -33.99 -23.05
C PRO A 517 1.31 -34.79 -21.76
N LYS A 518 2.54 -35.07 -21.32
CA LYS A 518 2.78 -35.84 -20.07
C LYS A 518 2.20 -35.15 -18.83
N CYS A 519 2.28 -33.82 -18.78
CA CYS A 519 1.75 -33.00 -17.71
C CYS A 519 1.12 -31.74 -18.29
N SER A 520 -0.06 -31.36 -17.77
CA SER A 520 -0.74 -30.12 -18.15
C SER A 520 -0.06 -28.88 -17.57
N GLU A 521 0.78 -29.01 -16.55
CA GLU A 521 1.55 -27.90 -15.98
C GLU A 521 2.95 -28.39 -15.63
N GLY A 522 3.91 -27.47 -15.60
CA GLY A 522 5.28 -27.79 -15.20
C GLY A 522 6.23 -26.63 -15.40
N PHE A 523 7.52 -26.97 -15.43
CA PHE A 523 8.61 -26.04 -15.68
C PHE A 523 9.51 -26.55 -16.81
N MET A 524 10.02 -25.64 -17.65
CA MET A 524 10.98 -25.96 -18.71
C MET A 524 12.11 -24.92 -18.77
N GLY A 525 13.22 -25.28 -19.41
CA GLY A 525 14.38 -24.39 -19.53
C GLY A 525 15.22 -24.30 -18.27
N LEU A 526 15.96 -23.20 -18.13
CA LEU A 526 16.91 -22.95 -17.03
C LEU A 526 16.25 -22.23 -15.85
N LEU A 527 16.90 -22.36 -14.68
CA LEU A 527 16.52 -21.66 -13.44
C LEU A 527 15.08 -21.97 -12.97
N GLN A 528 14.61 -23.19 -13.18
CA GLN A 528 13.28 -23.63 -12.77
C GLN A 528 13.07 -23.52 -11.25
N ALA A 529 14.12 -23.80 -10.46
CA ALA A 529 14.09 -23.68 -9.00
C ALA A 529 13.72 -22.25 -8.52
N GLU A 530 13.98 -21.26 -9.37
CA GLU A 530 13.83 -19.83 -9.12
C GLU A 530 12.50 -19.25 -9.62
N GLY A 531 11.66 -20.07 -10.26
CA GLY A 531 10.35 -19.70 -10.78
C GLY A 531 10.30 -19.40 -12.28
N TYR A 532 11.41 -19.56 -12.99
CA TYR A 532 11.46 -19.40 -14.45
C TYR A 532 10.95 -20.63 -15.18
N GLY A 533 10.36 -20.41 -16.36
CA GLY A 533 9.97 -21.50 -17.25
C GLY A 533 8.66 -22.21 -16.92
N GLN A 534 7.83 -21.65 -16.04
CA GLN A 534 6.54 -22.22 -15.71
C GLN A 534 5.63 -22.21 -16.94
N TYR A 535 4.97 -23.33 -17.23
CA TYR A 535 4.05 -23.46 -18.34
C TYR A 535 2.75 -24.16 -17.92
N ARG A 536 1.71 -23.92 -18.71
CA ARG A 536 0.43 -24.63 -18.67
C ARG A 536 0.04 -25.03 -20.09
N ILE A 537 -0.54 -26.21 -20.24
CA ILE A 537 -1.02 -26.78 -21.49
C ILE A 537 -2.51 -27.01 -21.33
N GLN A 538 -3.30 -26.41 -22.22
CA GLN A 538 -4.74 -26.57 -22.27
C GLN A 538 -5.14 -27.11 -23.64
N LYS A 539 -6.24 -27.87 -23.71
CA LYS A 539 -6.87 -28.21 -24.99
C LYS A 539 -7.50 -26.94 -25.57
N LEU A 540 -7.44 -26.78 -26.89
CA LEU A 540 -8.10 -25.68 -27.60
C LEU A 540 -9.58 -25.66 -27.23
N ASN A 541 -10.13 -24.49 -26.91
CA ASN A 541 -11.57 -24.33 -26.72
C ASN A 541 -12.21 -23.78 -28.01
N PRO A 542 -12.95 -24.59 -28.79
CA PRO A 542 -13.55 -24.14 -30.05
C PRO A 542 -14.57 -23.02 -29.88
N GLU A 543 -15.20 -22.88 -28.70
CA GLU A 543 -16.19 -21.82 -28.43
C GLU A 543 -15.58 -20.42 -28.56
N LEU A 544 -14.30 -20.29 -28.20
CA LEU A 544 -13.54 -19.03 -28.22
C LEU A 544 -13.14 -18.55 -29.62
N SER A 545 -13.39 -19.37 -30.65
CA SER A 545 -13.14 -18.97 -32.04
C SER A 545 -14.01 -17.79 -32.49
N ASN A 546 -15.22 -17.68 -31.94
CA ASN A 546 -16.20 -16.66 -32.31
C ASN A 546 -16.77 -15.88 -31.12
N THR A 547 -16.44 -16.27 -29.88
CA THR A 547 -16.92 -15.62 -28.66
C THR A 547 -15.79 -14.92 -27.92
N GLY A 548 -16.08 -13.72 -27.42
CA GLY A 548 -15.16 -12.98 -26.57
C GLY A 548 -15.48 -13.16 -25.10
N PHE A 549 -14.51 -12.80 -24.26
CA PHE A 549 -14.72 -12.67 -22.83
C PHE A 549 -15.20 -11.27 -22.53
N LYS A 550 -16.36 -11.17 -21.86
CA LYS A 550 -16.87 -9.89 -21.37
C LYS A 550 -16.15 -9.52 -20.08
N LYS A 551 -15.89 -8.24 -19.88
CA LYS A 551 -15.36 -7.77 -18.62
C LYS A 551 -16.46 -7.93 -17.56
N SER A 552 -16.11 -8.56 -16.44
CA SER A 552 -17.02 -8.71 -15.31
C SER A 552 -17.49 -7.34 -14.81
N GLU A 553 -18.80 -7.20 -14.58
CA GLU A 553 -19.34 -6.03 -13.92
C GLU A 553 -18.92 -6.11 -12.44
N ASN A 554 -17.81 -5.45 -12.09
CA ASN A 554 -17.48 -5.23 -10.68
C ASN A 554 -18.66 -4.51 -10.04
N GLN A 555 -19.41 -5.23 -9.18
CA GLN A 555 -20.26 -4.60 -8.20
C GLN A 555 -19.35 -3.89 -7.19
N GLU A 556 -18.78 -2.76 -7.58
CA GLU A 556 -18.55 -1.68 -6.63
C GLU A 556 -19.93 -1.31 -6.12
N LYS A 557 -20.35 -2.02 -5.07
CA LYS A 557 -21.46 -1.64 -4.22
C LYS A 557 -21.08 -0.31 -3.59
N ASN A 558 -21.26 0.77 -4.34
CA ASN A 558 -21.59 2.08 -3.79
C ASN A 558 -22.97 1.93 -3.15
N VAL A 559 -23.00 1.25 -2.01
CA VAL A 559 -24.13 1.33 -1.10
C VAL A 559 -23.95 2.66 -0.38
N GLU A 560 -24.32 3.74 -1.06
CA GLU A 560 -24.75 4.95 -0.39
C GLU A 560 -26.04 4.60 0.34
N GLY A 561 -25.88 4.06 1.54
CA GLY A 561 -26.97 3.64 2.41
C GLY A 561 -26.41 3.44 3.80
N GLU A 562 -27.08 4.02 4.79
CA GLU A 562 -26.79 3.86 6.22
C GLU A 562 -26.94 2.38 6.63
N VAL A 563 -25.93 1.56 6.34
CA VAL A 563 -25.75 0.29 7.04
C VAL A 563 -25.20 0.67 8.39
N GLY A 564 -25.97 0.47 9.46
CA GLY A 564 -25.46 0.68 10.82
C GLY A 564 -24.25 -0.22 11.05
N PHE A 565 -23.05 0.35 11.02
CA PHE A 565 -21.81 -0.35 11.36
C PHE A 565 -21.36 0.09 12.75
N GLU A 566 -20.83 -0.86 13.52
CA GLU A 566 -20.28 -0.56 14.84
C GLU A 566 -18.81 -0.16 14.70
N LEU A 567 -18.48 1.01 15.24
CA LEU A 567 -17.13 1.54 15.36
C LEU A 567 -16.53 1.16 16.71
N THR A 568 -15.22 0.96 16.75
CA THR A 568 -14.50 0.85 18.03
C THR A 568 -14.56 2.18 18.78
N LEU A 569 -14.20 2.17 20.08
CA LEU A 569 -14.19 3.38 20.90
C LEU A 569 -13.28 4.46 20.29
N ALA A 570 -12.09 4.07 19.80
CA ALA A 570 -11.17 4.97 19.11
C ALA A 570 -11.73 5.50 17.78
N GLY A 571 -12.45 4.66 17.04
CA GLY A 571 -13.13 5.08 15.80
C GLY A 571 -14.27 6.06 16.05
N LYS A 572 -15.05 5.86 17.13
CA LYS A 572 -16.11 6.80 17.56
C LYS A 572 -15.52 8.16 17.93
N ASP A 573 -14.45 8.17 18.73
CA ASP A 573 -13.76 9.40 19.12
C ASP A 573 -13.23 10.15 17.89
N LEU A 574 -12.56 9.45 16.96
CA LEU A 574 -12.03 10.07 15.74
C LEU A 574 -13.15 10.62 14.84
N LYS A 575 -14.25 9.86 14.66
CA LYS A 575 -15.42 10.32 13.90
C LYS A 575 -15.96 11.62 14.48
N GLU A 576 -16.16 11.67 15.80
CA GLU A 576 -16.71 12.84 16.48
C GLU A 576 -15.80 14.06 16.34
N GLN A 577 -14.48 13.87 16.36
CA GLN A 577 -13.51 14.94 16.13
C GLN A 577 -13.53 15.46 14.70
N ILE A 578 -13.63 14.56 13.70
CA ILE A 578 -13.73 14.94 12.29
C ILE A 578 -15.04 15.71 12.04
N ASP A 579 -16.16 15.22 12.58
CA ASP A 579 -17.47 15.88 12.48
C ASP A 579 -17.41 17.30 13.07
N PHE A 580 -16.79 17.43 14.24
CA PHE A 580 -16.63 18.72 14.89
C PHE A 580 -15.73 19.66 14.09
N HIS A 581 -14.59 19.17 13.57
CA HIS A 581 -13.69 19.98 12.74
C HIS A 581 -14.36 20.44 11.43
N HIS A 582 -15.15 19.56 10.80
CA HIS A 582 -15.95 19.90 9.63
C HIS A 582 -17.00 20.97 9.95
N LEU A 583 -17.70 20.86 11.09
CA LEU A 583 -18.63 21.89 11.56
C LEU A 583 -17.93 23.25 11.71
N LEU A 584 -16.73 23.29 12.33
CA LEU A 584 -15.97 24.54 12.48
C LEU A 584 -15.67 25.18 11.12
N LYS A 585 -15.32 24.40 10.10
CA LYS A 585 -15.10 24.93 8.75
C LYS A 585 -16.35 25.46 8.08
N GLU A 586 -17.46 24.76 8.20
CA GLU A 586 -18.73 25.22 7.63
C GLU A 586 -19.18 26.53 8.32
N LEU A 587 -18.91 26.66 9.62
CA LEU A 587 -19.06 27.92 10.36
C LEU A 587 -18.14 29.03 9.79
N GLU A 588 -16.86 28.75 9.54
CA GLU A 588 -15.95 29.71 8.90
C GLU A 588 -16.41 30.14 7.50
N LYS A 589 -16.87 29.19 6.69
CA LYS A 589 -17.38 29.46 5.34
C LYS A 589 -18.63 30.34 5.38
N SER A 590 -19.57 30.02 6.26
CA SER A 590 -20.75 30.85 6.50
C SER A 590 -20.37 32.27 6.94
N ALA A 591 -19.33 32.42 7.75
CA ALA A 591 -18.84 33.73 8.15
C ALA A 591 -18.37 34.57 6.95
N TYR A 592 -17.65 33.98 5.99
CA TYR A 592 -17.25 34.65 4.75
C TYR A 592 -18.44 35.01 3.86
N GLU A 593 -19.38 34.08 3.68
CA GLU A 593 -20.60 34.30 2.87
C GLU A 593 -21.42 35.48 3.43
N ILE A 594 -21.49 35.62 4.75
CA ILE A 594 -22.14 36.77 5.41
C ILE A 594 -21.44 38.08 5.02
N ILE A 595 -20.11 38.13 5.00
CA ILE A 595 -19.39 39.36 4.64
C ILE A 595 -19.59 39.72 3.18
N GLU A 596 -19.60 38.73 2.30
CA GLU A 596 -19.82 38.93 0.87
C GLU A 596 -21.24 39.45 0.60
N THR A 597 -22.24 38.80 1.18
CA THR A 597 -23.67 39.18 1.01
C THR A 597 -24.02 40.50 1.70
N GLN A 598 -23.42 40.80 2.86
CA GLN A 598 -23.69 42.02 3.64
C GLN A 598 -22.70 43.17 3.34
N SER A 599 -21.82 43.02 2.36
CA SER A 599 -20.80 44.01 1.94
C SER A 599 -21.34 45.44 1.82
N SER A 600 -22.52 45.63 1.23
CA SER A 600 -23.14 46.95 1.05
C SER A 600 -23.59 47.60 2.37
N LEU A 601 -24.06 46.80 3.32
CA LEU A 601 -24.46 47.23 4.67
C LEU A 601 -23.23 47.48 5.54
N LEU A 602 -22.19 46.66 5.37
CA LEU A 602 -20.88 46.86 5.99
C LEU A 602 -20.22 48.17 5.52
N LYS A 603 -20.40 48.62 4.27
CA LYS A 603 -19.89 49.94 3.83
C LYS A 603 -20.53 51.11 4.58
N LYS A 604 -21.80 50.96 4.97
CA LYS A 604 -22.62 52.02 5.58
C LYS A 604 -22.56 52.01 7.11
N THR A 605 -21.79 51.12 7.75
CA THR A 605 -21.73 51.05 9.21
C THR A 605 -20.77 52.10 9.79
N SER A 606 -21.17 52.70 10.92
CA SER A 606 -20.41 53.77 11.57
C SER A 606 -19.16 53.26 12.29
N SER A 607 -18.16 54.13 12.49
CA SER A 607 -16.95 53.84 13.26
C SER A 607 -17.25 53.48 14.72
N SER A 608 -18.32 54.06 15.30
CA SER A 608 -18.82 53.74 16.64
C SER A 608 -19.35 52.31 16.74
N SER A 609 -20.09 51.85 15.74
CA SER A 609 -20.61 50.48 15.66
C SER A 609 -19.50 49.44 15.56
N LEU A 610 -18.39 49.76 14.87
CA LEU A 610 -17.22 48.90 14.80
C LEU A 610 -16.47 48.81 16.12
N MET A 611 -16.39 49.91 16.88
CA MET A 611 -15.82 49.87 18.23
C MET A 611 -16.61 48.93 19.14
N ARG A 612 -17.95 48.90 19.01
CA ARG A 612 -18.80 47.95 19.75
C ARG A 612 -18.53 46.50 19.35
N LEU A 613 -18.42 46.19 18.06
CA LEU A 613 -18.05 44.85 17.58
C LEU A 613 -16.66 44.43 18.06
N ASN A 614 -15.69 45.36 18.05
CA ASN A 614 -14.34 45.10 18.55
C ASN A 614 -14.34 44.87 20.07
N ALA A 615 -15.19 45.55 20.84
CA ALA A 615 -15.35 45.29 22.27
C ALA A 615 -15.90 43.89 22.54
N VAL A 616 -16.88 43.42 21.74
CA VAL A 616 -17.37 42.03 21.78
C VAL A 616 -16.22 41.05 21.45
N TYR A 617 -15.44 41.33 20.41
CA TYR A 617 -14.26 40.51 20.05
C TYR A 617 -13.22 40.42 21.17
N GLN A 618 -12.90 41.53 21.85
CA GLN A 618 -11.94 41.53 22.96
C GLN A 618 -12.45 40.76 24.18
N ASN A 619 -13.77 40.74 24.41
CA ASN A 619 -14.37 39.99 25.50
C ASN A 619 -14.48 38.48 25.20
N LEU A 620 -14.51 38.06 23.93
CA LEU A 620 -14.47 36.64 23.55
C LEU A 620 -13.19 35.93 24.02
N ASN A 621 -12.09 36.66 24.21
CA ASN A 621 -10.79 36.11 24.63
C ASN A 621 -10.59 36.08 26.17
N ARG A 622 -11.62 36.39 26.97
CA ARG A 622 -11.58 36.34 28.44
C ARG A 622 -12.25 35.05 28.95
N GLU A 623 -11.82 34.52 30.10
CA GLU A 623 -12.46 33.37 30.75
C GLU A 623 -13.96 33.65 30.98
N GLY A 624 -14.84 32.75 30.53
CA GLY A 624 -16.31 32.88 30.68
C GLY A 624 -17.11 33.29 29.43
N GLY A 625 -16.61 33.02 28.22
CA GLY A 625 -17.24 33.42 26.94
C GLY A 625 -18.63 32.82 26.61
N GLU A 626 -19.25 32.04 27.49
CA GLU A 626 -20.55 31.38 27.27
C GLU A 626 -21.72 32.37 27.11
N ALA A 627 -21.64 33.56 27.71
CA ALA A 627 -22.67 34.60 27.60
C ALA A 627 -22.63 35.39 26.27
N THR A 628 -21.70 35.10 25.35
CA THR A 628 -21.33 36.06 24.30
C THR A 628 -22.32 36.14 23.13
N LEU A 629 -23.07 35.07 22.80
CA LEU A 629 -24.14 35.12 21.79
C LEU A 629 -25.32 35.99 22.26
N GLU A 630 -25.68 35.90 23.54
CA GLU A 630 -26.70 36.76 24.15
C GLU A 630 -26.23 38.21 24.23
N VAL A 631 -24.94 38.42 24.54
CA VAL A 631 -24.30 39.75 24.48
C VAL A 631 -24.32 40.32 23.05
N LEU A 632 -24.07 39.51 22.03
CA LEU A 632 -24.12 39.96 20.64
C LEU A 632 -25.52 40.42 20.24
N GLY A 633 -26.55 39.72 20.72
CA GLY A 633 -27.95 40.16 20.56
C GLY A 633 -28.28 41.42 21.37
N SER A 634 -27.72 41.59 22.57
CA SER A 634 -28.02 42.73 23.45
C SER A 634 -27.28 44.02 23.06
N VAL A 635 -26.06 43.93 22.50
CA VAL A 635 -25.25 45.07 22.05
C VAL A 635 -25.94 45.89 20.95
N PHE A 636 -26.82 45.26 20.16
CA PHE A 636 -27.52 45.92 19.04
C PHE A 636 -29.03 46.13 19.25
N LYS A 637 -29.59 45.72 20.39
CA LYS A 637 -31.02 45.92 20.72
C LYS A 637 -31.38 47.35 21.13
N ASN A 638 -30.42 48.19 21.49
CA ASN A 638 -30.67 49.50 22.13
C ASN A 638 -30.57 50.74 21.22
N SER A 639 -30.62 50.61 19.89
CA SER A 639 -30.74 51.79 19.01
C SER A 639 -32.18 51.97 18.54
N ASN A 640 -32.84 53.04 18.98
CA ASN A 640 -34.19 53.44 18.56
C ASN A 640 -34.29 53.90 17.08
N ASP A 641 -33.40 53.44 16.20
CA ASP A 641 -33.28 53.94 14.84
C ASP A 641 -33.79 52.91 13.82
N LYS A 642 -34.85 53.28 13.08
CA LYS A 642 -35.56 52.39 12.13
C LYS A 642 -34.70 51.96 10.92
N ASN A 643 -33.46 52.44 10.81
CA ASN A 643 -32.49 52.16 9.74
C ASN A 643 -31.15 51.59 10.26
N ASN A 644 -31.18 50.80 11.34
CA ASN A 644 -29.96 50.22 11.91
C ASN A 644 -29.45 49.03 11.06
N ASN A 645 -28.54 49.31 10.11
CA ASN A 645 -27.90 48.29 9.27
C ASN A 645 -27.20 47.21 10.12
N GLU A 646 -26.74 47.60 11.31
CA GLU A 646 -26.13 46.78 12.35
C GLU A 646 -27.05 45.66 12.83
N GLN A 647 -28.31 45.98 13.11
CA GLN A 647 -29.29 45.00 13.58
C GLN A 647 -29.57 43.94 12.50
N LYS A 648 -29.65 44.36 11.23
CA LYS A 648 -29.85 43.45 10.09
C LYS A 648 -28.68 42.48 9.90
N ILE A 649 -27.44 42.98 10.10
CA ILE A 649 -26.24 42.15 10.04
C ILE A 649 -26.25 41.12 11.18
N CYS A 650 -26.56 41.55 12.41
CA CYS A 650 -26.66 40.65 13.57
C CYS A 650 -27.78 39.62 13.44
N GLU A 651 -28.96 40.01 12.95
CA GLU A 651 -30.07 39.08 12.68
C GLU A 651 -29.67 38.04 11.63
N THR A 652 -28.92 38.45 10.59
CA THR A 652 -28.40 37.53 9.57
C THR A 652 -27.39 36.54 10.16
N ILE A 653 -26.47 37.01 11.00
CA ILE A 653 -25.48 36.17 11.70
C ILE A 653 -26.19 35.15 12.59
N LEU A 654 -27.14 35.59 13.42
CA LEU A 654 -27.89 34.73 14.33
C LEU A 654 -28.78 33.73 13.59
N LYS A 655 -29.39 34.14 12.47
CA LYS A 655 -30.19 33.24 11.63
C LYS A 655 -29.32 32.13 11.05
N ARG A 656 -28.20 32.49 10.39
CA ARG A 656 -27.25 31.50 9.85
C ARG A 656 -26.68 30.60 10.93
N PHE A 657 -26.37 31.13 12.11
CA PHE A 657 -25.88 30.32 13.23
C PHE A 657 -26.87 29.22 13.64
N LYS A 658 -28.17 29.53 13.68
CA LYS A 658 -29.23 28.56 14.02
C LYS A 658 -29.37 27.44 12.98
N GLU A 659 -28.99 27.67 11.72
CA GLU A 659 -29.05 26.66 10.65
C GLU A 659 -28.06 25.50 10.90
N PHE A 660 -27.00 25.72 11.68
CA PHE A 660 -26.00 24.70 12.04
C PHE A 660 -26.44 23.73 13.13
N LYS A 661 -27.64 23.90 13.71
CA LYS A 661 -28.18 23.04 14.77
C LYS A 661 -27.18 22.75 15.90
N ILE A 662 -26.38 23.73 16.29
CA ILE A 662 -25.36 23.60 17.36
C ILE A 662 -26.00 23.21 18.70
N ASP A 663 -27.29 23.49 18.88
CA ASP A 663 -28.06 23.05 20.04
C ASP A 663 -28.21 21.52 20.14
N ASP A 664 -28.01 20.78 19.04
CA ASP A 664 -28.05 19.31 19.01
C ASP A 664 -26.72 18.67 19.47
N ILE A 665 -25.66 19.47 19.68
CA ILE A 665 -24.38 19.01 20.24
C ILE A 665 -24.55 18.75 21.74
N VAL A 666 -24.49 17.48 22.12
CA VAL A 666 -24.67 17.04 23.53
C VAL A 666 -23.49 17.47 24.42
N ASP A 667 -22.27 17.51 23.87
CA ASP A 667 -21.08 17.96 24.58
C ASP A 667 -21.09 19.50 24.74
N THR A 668 -21.31 19.94 25.99
CA THR A 668 -21.38 21.37 26.36
C THR A 668 -20.11 22.13 25.99
N ASP A 669 -18.93 21.56 26.18
CA ASP A 669 -17.66 22.23 25.87
C ASP A 669 -17.50 22.44 24.37
N LYS A 670 -17.82 21.41 23.57
CA LYS A 670 -17.80 21.52 22.10
C LYS A 670 -18.82 22.53 21.59
N LYS A 671 -20.02 22.53 22.15
CA LYS A 671 -21.07 23.50 21.83
C LYS A 671 -20.60 24.94 22.07
N VAL A 672 -19.99 25.20 23.24
CA VAL A 672 -19.42 26.50 23.59
C VAL A 672 -18.28 26.87 22.62
N ARG A 673 -17.37 25.94 22.34
CA ARG A 673 -16.24 26.17 21.41
C ARG A 673 -16.71 26.49 19.99
N ALA A 674 -17.67 25.75 19.43
CA ALA A 674 -18.21 26.04 18.10
C ALA A 674 -18.85 27.42 18.02
N SER A 675 -19.61 27.78 19.07
CA SER A 675 -20.22 29.11 19.21
C SER A 675 -19.18 30.23 19.22
N LEU A 676 -18.15 30.08 20.05
CA LEU A 676 -17.04 31.04 20.15
C LEU A 676 -16.26 31.14 18.84
N HIS A 677 -15.97 30.00 18.20
CA HIS A 677 -15.23 29.93 16.93
C HIS A 677 -15.94 30.71 15.82
N TYR A 678 -17.24 30.47 15.63
CA TYR A 678 -18.02 31.18 14.63
C TYR A 678 -18.03 32.69 14.85
N LEU A 679 -18.27 33.13 16.09
CA LEU A 679 -18.28 34.55 16.44
C LEU A 679 -16.92 35.21 16.25
N GLN A 680 -15.85 34.55 16.71
CA GLN A 680 -14.50 35.04 16.57
C GLN A 680 -14.13 35.21 15.09
N TYR A 681 -14.51 34.25 14.25
CA TYR A 681 -14.21 34.27 12.83
C TYR A 681 -14.96 35.37 12.08
N ILE A 682 -16.27 35.49 12.31
CA ILE A 682 -17.09 36.58 11.74
C ILE A 682 -16.51 37.94 12.10
N LEU A 683 -16.22 38.18 13.38
CA LEU A 683 -15.71 39.48 13.84
C LEU A 683 -14.32 39.78 13.27
N THR A 684 -13.46 38.76 13.14
CA THR A 684 -12.13 38.88 12.52
C THR A 684 -12.26 39.25 11.04
N ALA A 685 -13.14 38.56 10.32
CA ALA A 685 -13.32 38.77 8.91
C ALA A 685 -14.01 40.13 8.62
N ILE A 686 -14.95 40.59 9.46
CA ILE A 686 -15.49 41.97 9.41
C ILE A 686 -14.35 42.99 9.59
N LYS A 687 -13.51 42.81 10.61
CA LYS A 687 -12.36 43.69 10.88
C LYS A 687 -11.39 43.75 9.70
N PHE A 688 -11.10 42.61 9.08
CA PHE A 688 -10.22 42.52 7.91
C PHE A 688 -10.82 43.22 6.69
N TRP A 689 -12.10 42.98 6.39
CA TRP A 689 -12.84 43.65 5.32
C TRP A 689 -12.78 45.17 5.49
N TYR A 690 -12.95 45.67 6.71
CA TYR A 690 -12.86 47.10 6.99
C TYR A 690 -11.47 47.69 6.78
N LYS A 691 -10.43 47.02 7.28
CA LYS A 691 -9.04 47.46 7.13
C LYS A 691 -8.66 47.62 5.65
N ASN A 692 -9.15 46.72 4.79
CA ASN A 692 -8.82 46.74 3.36
C ASN A 692 -9.70 47.69 2.53
N ASN A 693 -10.94 47.96 2.95
CA ASN A 693 -11.88 48.76 2.17
C ASN A 693 -12.01 50.23 2.63
N LYS A 694 -11.89 50.54 3.94
CA LYS A 694 -11.88 51.95 4.41
C LYS A 694 -10.50 52.60 4.33
N GLY A 695 -9.41 51.82 4.36
CA GLY A 695 -8.04 52.33 4.22
C GLY A 695 -7.68 52.81 2.81
N ARG A 696 -8.58 52.71 1.83
CA ARG A 696 -8.39 53.16 0.45
C ARG A 696 -9.14 54.47 0.11
N GLU A 697 -9.92 55.01 1.04
CA GLU A 697 -10.69 56.26 0.84
C GLU A 697 -10.16 57.47 1.64
N ASN A 698 -8.95 57.39 2.21
CA ASN A 698 -8.24 58.55 2.75
C ASN A 698 -6.92 58.77 2.03
#